data_AF-A0A7V2XI38-F1
#
_entry.id   AF-A0A7V2XI38-F1
#
_cell.length_a   1.000
_cell.length_b   1.000
_cell.length_c   1.000
_cell.angle_alpha   90.00
_cell.angle_beta   90.00
_cell.angle_gamma   90.00
#
_symmetry.space_group_name_H-M   'P 1'
#
loop_
_entity.id
_entity.type
_entity.pdbx_description
1 polymer ?
#
loop_
_entity_poly.entity_id
_entity_poly.type
_entity_poly.pdbx_seq_one_letter_code
_entity_poly.pdbx_strand_id
1 'polypeptide(L)'
;MATARTAHPASRGTRHAPHRCLLLLAALLLGCSADNGDGAALEPLPPQAPKPQARPRNPQSKNPLAFTAPTLDGWTFNFPERNARRRIVVYLFDPSAPASKTTTHVAARLHAERLQHNLDVVGVAVPPGYNPLSARRIPPKRPDAAELARLARAHLHASLPDSAAAFPCVTDPDAKIVETYTLAWGTSRLDQLPAFYPFAIAAADSERPTFPRHAEQSPDPADYLYRRILRRLGLDAPSDVDPLLGDYPPAPPFSLTDTTGKTHSLADYKGSVLVLTLFARNCPLCKHLLAYLASAYAELGPPARKQPPALHVLAVCTDTTGDALRALAAERRHPFPTAADPDWTLRSALRYRGSVPDTFVIGPDARIRFRHRDFTPATPALLQMEITTLLGLPTKPLLEHGLFSGDAACRICHPAQYADWTLTRHACAWQTLVRLGKENDPNCVRCHVVGHAQPGGFTSPTRTPHLTAVQCEACHGQNGCKAFLTPQPSTPATQHLTPSSKIRPLDCTLCHDDVHSPRFDFPSYRARILHDQRAELLKLPRAEREQRLRRLCAGDRDQLFDPNTPYIGPAACGKCHPTEYNALKDGFHAKALDSLKKPAPDNWAVPPHKRAVLGISNPQCLRCHTTGFARPGGFPPDQPAPPSTLSPMSGVTCEACHGPGQAHALDPKKPRTILRFSNTCPECTVLPTCRQCHDDANHPDFDFPSVLPKARHPIGKALPPAK
;
A
#
# COMPACT_ATOMS: atom_id res chain seq x y z
N MET A 1 -26.09 -57.12 27.25
CA MET A 1 -25.69 -58.36 27.95
C MET A 1 -25.27 -59.37 26.89
N ALA A 2 -24.30 -60.25 27.21
CA ALA A 2 -23.60 -61.18 26.29
C ALA A 2 -22.84 -60.48 25.12
N THR A 3 -21.58 -60.74 24.75
CA THR A 3 -20.60 -61.86 24.87
C THR A 3 -20.84 -63.04 23.93
N ALA A 4 -19.87 -63.61 23.21
CA ALA A 4 -18.50 -63.19 22.83
C ALA A 4 -17.91 -64.25 21.85
N ARG A 5 -16.65 -64.05 21.36
CA ARG A 5 -15.73 -65.08 20.82
C ARG A 5 -16.11 -65.71 19.44
N THR A 6 -15.22 -66.30 18.61
CA THR A 6 -13.73 -66.33 18.46
C THR A 6 -13.33 -66.92 17.08
N ALA A 7 -12.05 -66.79 16.72
CA ALA A 7 -11.21 -67.75 15.96
C ALA A 7 -11.15 -67.73 14.40
N HIS A 8 -9.94 -67.46 13.93
CA HIS A 8 -9.27 -67.95 12.70
C HIS A 8 -8.74 -69.40 12.94
N PRO A 9 -8.28 -70.23 11.93
CA PRO A 9 -7.05 -69.95 11.15
C PRO A 9 -6.79 -70.69 9.79
N ALA A 10 -5.62 -70.40 9.19
CA ALA A 10 -4.71 -71.32 8.42
C ALA A 10 -5.12 -71.87 7.01
N SER A 11 -4.20 -72.24 6.09
CA SER A 11 -2.75 -71.90 5.87
C SER A 11 -2.19 -72.50 4.54
N ARG A 12 -0.99 -72.03 4.09
CA ARG A 12 -0.07 -72.61 3.05
C ARG A 12 -0.59 -72.56 1.59
N GLY A 13 0.21 -72.41 0.51
CA GLY A 13 1.67 -72.24 0.23
C GLY A 13 1.86 -71.59 -1.17
N THR A 14 2.99 -71.59 -1.91
CA THR A 14 4.41 -71.99 -1.69
C THR A 14 5.32 -71.54 -2.87
N ARG A 15 6.58 -71.14 -2.59
CA ARG A 15 7.90 -71.14 -3.35
C ARG A 15 7.92 -71.32 -4.91
N HIS A 16 8.81 -70.71 -5.71
CA HIS A 16 10.25 -70.38 -5.52
C HIS A 16 10.72 -69.03 -6.18
N ALA A 17 12.03 -68.74 -6.14
CA ALA A 17 12.75 -67.51 -6.57
C ALA A 17 14.05 -67.91 -7.34
N PRO A 18 15.18 -67.14 -7.49
CA PRO A 18 15.53 -65.74 -7.13
C PRO A 18 16.26 -64.93 -8.27
N HIS A 19 16.36 -63.59 -8.24
CA HIS A 19 17.41 -62.72 -7.64
C HIS A 19 17.19 -61.27 -8.22
N ARG A 20 17.70 -60.13 -7.72
CA ARG A 20 18.72 -59.77 -6.70
C ARG A 20 18.45 -58.35 -6.14
N CYS A 21 19.25 -57.92 -5.15
CA CYS A 21 19.33 -56.58 -4.53
C CYS A 21 18.28 -56.21 -3.46
N LEU A 22 18.73 -55.43 -2.46
CA LEU A 22 18.18 -55.25 -1.10
C LEU A 22 17.55 -53.84 -0.93
N LEU A 23 16.42 -53.66 -0.22
CA LEU A 23 16.22 -53.43 1.25
C LEU A 23 16.84 -52.12 1.79
N LEU A 24 16.31 -51.41 2.81
CA LEU A 24 15.11 -51.54 3.70
C LEU A 24 14.24 -50.25 3.59
N LEU A 25 12.91 -50.22 3.79
CA LEU A 25 12.10 -50.38 5.02
C LEU A 25 12.49 -49.42 6.19
N ALA A 26 11.58 -48.90 7.02
CA ALA A 26 10.11 -48.74 6.95
C ALA A 26 9.66 -47.72 8.04
N ALA A 27 8.37 -47.38 8.09
CA ALA A 27 7.78 -46.51 9.13
C ALA A 27 6.58 -47.20 9.82
N LEU A 28 6.01 -46.56 10.87
CA LEU A 28 4.73 -46.89 11.54
C LEU A 28 4.82 -48.14 12.48
N LEU A 29 4.04 -48.30 13.56
CA LEU A 29 2.96 -47.51 14.19
C LEU A 29 2.66 -47.98 15.65
N LEU A 30 1.66 -47.34 16.30
CA LEU A 30 0.91 -47.72 17.53
C LEU A 30 1.60 -47.42 18.89
N GLY A 31 0.86 -47.12 19.98
CA GLY A 31 -0.62 -47.12 20.15
C GLY A 31 -1.13 -46.21 21.29
N CYS A 32 -2.44 -46.26 21.57
CA CYS A 32 -3.18 -45.26 22.36
C CYS A 32 -3.61 -45.75 23.76
N SER A 33 -3.80 -44.83 24.73
CA SER A 33 -4.91 -44.80 25.71
C SER A 33 -4.88 -43.48 26.54
N ALA A 34 -5.90 -43.26 27.38
CA ALA A 34 -6.27 -41.94 27.91
C ALA A 34 -6.01 -41.73 29.43
N ASP A 35 -6.31 -40.49 29.87
CA ASP A 35 -6.51 -40.00 31.23
C ASP A 35 -5.39 -40.17 32.28
N ASN A 36 -4.70 -39.06 32.56
CA ASN A 36 -4.79 -38.40 33.85
C ASN A 36 -4.46 -36.90 33.69
N GLY A 37 -5.09 -36.05 34.51
CA GLY A 37 -4.83 -34.61 34.49
C GLY A 37 -3.80 -34.22 35.55
N ASP A 38 -2.69 -33.61 35.14
CA ASP A 38 -1.82 -32.87 36.05
C ASP A 38 -1.08 -31.73 35.34
N GLY A 39 -0.79 -30.66 36.08
CA GLY A 39 -0.33 -29.38 35.53
C GLY A 39 1.16 -29.31 35.23
N ALA A 40 1.63 -29.93 34.15
CA ALA A 40 3.02 -29.80 33.70
C ALA A 40 3.29 -28.41 33.10
N ALA A 41 3.98 -27.55 33.85
CA ALA A 41 4.46 -26.25 33.35
C ALA A 41 5.54 -26.45 32.26
N LEU A 42 5.42 -25.74 31.14
CA LEU A 42 6.48 -25.66 30.13
C LEU A 42 7.63 -24.80 30.68
N GLU A 43 8.81 -25.41 30.88
CA GLU A 43 10.00 -24.67 31.31
C GLU A 43 10.39 -23.57 30.30
N PRO A 44 10.77 -22.37 30.78
CA PRO A 44 11.32 -21.34 29.92
C PRO A 44 12.73 -21.74 29.46
N LEU A 45 12.96 -21.73 28.15
CA LEU A 45 14.28 -22.00 27.57
C LEU A 45 15.34 -21.04 28.15
N PRO A 46 16.53 -21.55 28.54
CA PRO A 46 17.55 -20.73 29.20
C PRO A 46 18.08 -19.62 28.28
N PRO A 47 18.38 -18.43 28.83
CA PRO A 47 18.82 -17.28 28.05
C PRO A 47 20.17 -17.56 27.38
N GLN A 48 20.22 -17.46 26.05
CA GLN A 48 21.48 -17.64 25.31
C GLN A 48 22.42 -16.45 25.56
N ALA A 49 23.65 -16.75 25.98
CA ALA A 49 24.69 -15.75 26.20
C ALA A 49 25.03 -14.98 24.90
N PRO A 50 25.35 -13.68 24.98
CA PRO A 50 25.56 -12.84 23.81
C PRO A 50 26.80 -13.26 23.02
N LYS A 51 26.62 -13.67 21.75
CA LYS A 51 27.74 -13.95 20.83
C LYS A 51 28.23 -12.66 20.15
N PRO A 52 29.54 -12.56 19.79
CA PRO A 52 30.12 -11.28 19.38
C PRO A 52 29.72 -10.82 17.97
N GLN A 53 29.71 -9.49 17.79
CA GLN A 53 29.70 -8.69 16.55
C GLN A 53 29.51 -9.44 15.22
N ALA A 54 28.34 -9.26 14.60
CA ALA A 54 28.09 -9.70 13.23
C ALA A 54 28.98 -8.96 12.22
N ARG A 55 29.68 -9.72 11.38
CA ARG A 55 30.45 -9.24 10.21
C ARG A 55 29.52 -8.70 9.10
N PRO A 56 30.04 -7.93 8.12
CA PRO A 56 29.21 -7.01 7.34
C PRO A 56 28.17 -7.66 6.43
N ARG A 57 27.14 -6.84 6.13
CA ARG A 57 25.99 -7.05 5.22
C ARG A 57 26.13 -8.23 4.24
N ASN A 58 25.19 -9.17 4.36
CA ASN A 58 24.89 -10.15 3.31
C ASN A 58 24.73 -9.43 1.95
N PRO A 59 25.36 -9.88 0.86
CA PRO A 59 25.14 -9.31 -0.47
C PRO A 59 23.66 -9.34 -0.85
N GLN A 60 23.28 -8.41 -1.71
CA GLN A 60 21.92 -8.26 -2.23
C GLN A 60 21.27 -9.61 -2.56
N SER A 61 20.01 -9.78 -2.16
CA SER A 61 19.11 -10.67 -2.90
C SER A 61 19.11 -10.16 -4.34
N LYS A 62 19.84 -10.84 -5.23
CA LYS A 62 19.91 -10.49 -6.65
C LYS A 62 18.54 -10.79 -7.24
N ASN A 63 17.68 -9.77 -7.25
CA ASN A 63 16.35 -9.86 -7.86
C ASN A 63 16.52 -10.44 -9.27
N PRO A 64 15.97 -11.63 -9.58
CA PRO A 64 16.22 -12.32 -10.85
C PRO A 64 15.66 -11.56 -12.06
N LEU A 65 14.82 -10.55 -11.82
CA LEU A 65 14.23 -9.65 -12.81
C LEU A 65 15.09 -8.40 -13.10
N ALA A 66 16.21 -8.21 -12.39
CA ALA A 66 17.00 -7.01 -12.49
C ALA A 66 17.90 -6.99 -13.75
N PHE A 67 17.89 -5.87 -14.47
CA PHE A 67 18.70 -5.63 -15.66
C PHE A 67 19.39 -4.26 -15.60
N THR A 68 20.45 -4.11 -16.40
CA THR A 68 21.11 -2.82 -16.65
C THR A 68 21.29 -2.68 -18.16
N ALA A 69 20.80 -1.58 -18.74
CA ALA A 69 20.78 -1.38 -20.19
C ALA A 69 20.83 0.12 -20.57
N PRO A 70 21.39 0.48 -21.73
CA PRO A 70 21.28 1.84 -22.25
C PRO A 70 19.81 2.17 -22.55
N THR A 71 19.38 3.37 -22.15
CA THR A 71 18.10 3.92 -22.60
C THR A 71 18.19 4.42 -24.04
N LEU A 72 17.05 4.62 -24.69
CA LEU A 72 16.98 5.29 -25.99
C LEU A 72 17.72 6.64 -25.96
N ASP A 73 17.70 7.36 -24.83
CA ASP A 73 18.27 8.70 -24.70
C ASP A 73 19.71 8.68 -24.13
N GLY A 74 20.43 7.57 -24.33
CA GLY A 74 21.88 7.46 -24.19
C GLY A 74 22.42 7.22 -22.78
N TRP A 75 21.60 7.39 -21.73
CA TRP A 75 22.01 7.12 -20.34
C TRP A 75 21.64 5.70 -19.89
N THR A 76 22.39 5.13 -18.95
CA THR A 76 22.22 3.74 -18.51
C THR A 76 21.13 3.60 -17.44
N PHE A 77 20.08 2.84 -17.72
CA PHE A 77 19.10 2.42 -16.70
C PHE A 77 19.68 1.30 -15.85
N ASN A 78 19.68 1.49 -14.52
CA ASN A 78 20.22 0.56 -13.53
C ASN A 78 19.09 0.04 -12.63
N PHE A 79 18.50 -1.12 -12.95
CA PHE A 79 17.37 -1.66 -12.17
C PHE A 79 17.73 -1.89 -10.69
N PRO A 80 18.86 -2.54 -10.32
CA PRO A 80 19.23 -2.74 -8.91
C PRO A 80 19.26 -1.45 -8.07
N GLU A 81 19.83 -0.37 -8.60
CA GLU A 81 19.91 0.91 -7.87
C GLU A 81 18.54 1.57 -7.72
N ARG A 82 17.75 1.63 -8.80
CA ARG A 82 16.42 2.26 -8.75
C ARG A 82 15.45 1.44 -7.90
N ASN A 83 15.52 0.11 -7.94
CA ASN A 83 14.70 -0.80 -7.14
C ASN A 83 15.07 -0.80 -5.64
N ALA A 84 16.25 -0.27 -5.28
CA ALA A 84 16.61 -0.01 -3.89
C ALA A 84 15.98 1.30 -3.33
N ARG A 85 15.37 2.14 -4.17
CA ARG A 85 14.70 3.39 -3.77
C ARG A 85 13.18 3.39 -4.02
N ARG A 86 12.71 2.83 -5.15
CA ARG A 86 11.28 2.74 -5.52
C ARG A 86 10.92 1.38 -6.11
N ARG A 87 9.63 1.01 -6.07
CA ARG A 87 9.14 -0.20 -6.74
C ARG A 87 9.08 0.06 -8.25
N ILE A 88 9.76 -0.75 -9.05
CA ILE A 88 9.79 -0.54 -10.51
C ILE A 88 8.62 -1.24 -11.18
N VAL A 89 7.81 -0.49 -11.95
CA VAL A 89 6.89 -1.05 -12.93
C VAL A 89 7.62 -1.23 -14.26
N VAL A 90 7.60 -2.44 -14.78
CA VAL A 90 8.29 -2.80 -16.03
C VAL A 90 7.27 -3.03 -17.13
N TYR A 91 7.30 -2.16 -18.12
CA TYR A 91 6.44 -2.19 -19.28
C TYR A 91 7.21 -2.78 -20.47
N LEU A 92 7.05 -4.08 -20.72
CA LEU A 92 7.61 -4.73 -21.90
C LEU A 92 6.68 -4.44 -23.09
N PHE A 93 7.19 -4.12 -24.28
CA PHE A 93 6.33 -3.84 -25.43
C PHE A 93 6.95 -4.19 -26.79
N ASP A 94 6.11 -4.69 -27.69
CA ASP A 94 6.45 -4.83 -29.12
C ASP A 94 6.10 -3.49 -29.81
N PRO A 95 7.06 -2.77 -30.41
CA PRO A 95 6.82 -1.48 -31.04
C PRO A 95 6.07 -1.57 -32.39
N SER A 96 5.85 -2.78 -32.91
CA SER A 96 5.03 -3.02 -34.11
C SER A 96 3.57 -3.40 -33.79
N ALA A 97 3.31 -3.90 -32.58
CA ALA A 97 2.00 -4.40 -32.18
C ALA A 97 1.01 -3.26 -31.83
N PRO A 98 -0.15 -3.14 -32.49
CA PRO A 98 -1.12 -2.08 -32.20
C PRO A 98 -1.62 -2.04 -30.75
N ALA A 99 -1.72 -3.22 -30.10
CA ALA A 99 -2.09 -3.35 -28.69
C ALA A 99 -1.13 -2.64 -27.72
N SER A 100 0.12 -2.40 -28.13
CA SER A 100 1.09 -1.64 -27.34
C SER A 100 0.70 -0.17 -27.14
N LYS A 101 -0.22 0.41 -27.94
CA LYS A 101 -0.64 1.81 -27.77
C LYS A 101 -1.34 2.03 -26.43
N THR A 102 -2.37 1.23 -26.14
CA THR A 102 -3.15 1.28 -24.90
C THR A 102 -2.26 1.12 -23.66
N THR A 103 -1.31 0.20 -23.69
CA THR A 103 -0.37 -0.02 -22.58
C THR A 103 0.69 1.06 -22.47
N THR A 104 1.08 1.71 -23.58
CA THR A 104 1.97 2.88 -23.55
C THR A 104 1.28 4.07 -22.87
N HIS A 105 -0.03 4.28 -23.08
CA HIS A 105 -0.81 5.28 -22.33
C HIS A 105 -0.85 4.95 -20.83
N VAL A 106 -1.05 3.68 -20.47
CA VAL A 106 -0.98 3.23 -19.07
C VAL A 106 0.39 3.46 -18.44
N ALA A 107 1.48 3.15 -19.16
CA ALA A 107 2.84 3.38 -18.70
C ALA A 107 3.14 4.89 -18.53
N ALA A 108 2.69 5.74 -19.47
CA ALA A 108 2.83 7.18 -19.37
C ALA A 108 2.06 7.77 -18.16
N ARG A 109 0.81 7.34 -17.95
CA ARG A 109 0.02 7.75 -16.78
C ARG A 109 0.66 7.31 -15.47
N LEU A 110 1.09 6.04 -15.39
CA LEU A 110 1.83 5.53 -14.23
C LEU A 110 3.13 6.30 -14.01
N HIS A 111 3.83 6.74 -15.07
CA HIS A 111 5.05 7.54 -14.92
C HIS A 111 4.73 8.97 -14.44
N ALA A 112 3.71 9.62 -14.98
CA ALA A 112 3.27 10.95 -14.54
C ALA A 112 2.91 10.97 -13.04
N GLU A 113 2.19 9.94 -12.57
CA GLU A 113 1.77 9.81 -11.18
C GLU A 113 2.80 9.11 -10.27
N ARG A 114 3.90 8.56 -10.83
CA ARG A 114 4.82 7.61 -10.15
C ARG A 114 5.29 8.03 -8.75
N LEU A 115 5.46 9.33 -8.56
CA LEU A 115 5.98 9.95 -7.35
C LEU A 115 4.98 9.87 -6.19
N GLN A 116 3.68 10.04 -6.48
CA GLN A 116 2.59 9.86 -5.50
C GLN A 116 2.49 8.40 -5.04
N HIS A 117 2.84 7.49 -5.95
CA HIS A 117 2.74 6.03 -5.82
C HIS A 117 4.03 5.36 -5.30
N ASN A 118 5.12 6.13 -5.14
CA ASN A 118 6.50 5.64 -4.96
C ASN A 118 6.87 4.47 -5.89
N LEU A 119 6.68 4.73 -7.18
CA LEU A 119 7.05 3.87 -8.28
C LEU A 119 8.13 4.55 -9.13
N ASP A 120 8.87 3.75 -9.88
CA ASP A 120 9.44 4.17 -11.16
C ASP A 120 8.77 3.36 -12.28
N VAL A 121 8.81 3.86 -13.52
CA VAL A 121 8.32 3.15 -14.71
C VAL A 121 9.42 3.11 -15.75
N VAL A 122 9.67 1.93 -16.33
CA VAL A 122 10.62 1.72 -17.43
C VAL A 122 9.98 0.90 -18.53
N GLY A 123 10.12 1.37 -19.78
CA GLY A 123 9.77 0.63 -20.97
C GLY A 123 10.91 -0.29 -21.43
N VAL A 124 10.57 -1.46 -21.98
CA VAL A 124 11.52 -2.36 -22.64
C VAL A 124 10.94 -2.72 -24.00
N ALA A 125 11.52 -2.17 -25.07
CA ALA A 125 11.15 -2.54 -26.43
C ALA A 125 11.69 -3.95 -26.73
N VAL A 126 10.81 -4.91 -26.98
CA VAL A 126 11.13 -6.31 -27.31
C VAL A 126 11.15 -6.51 -28.83
N PRO A 127 11.74 -7.59 -29.35
CA PRO A 127 11.79 -7.82 -30.80
C PRO A 127 10.38 -7.99 -31.37
N PRO A 128 10.04 -7.33 -32.50
CA PRO A 128 8.76 -7.49 -33.18
C PRO A 128 8.40 -8.96 -33.42
N GLY A 129 7.19 -9.36 -33.06
CA GLY A 129 6.69 -10.73 -33.19
C GLY A 129 7.24 -11.72 -32.16
N TYR A 130 7.82 -11.26 -31.05
CA TYR A 130 8.17 -12.13 -29.92
C TYR A 130 6.92 -12.87 -29.39
N ASN A 131 7.00 -14.21 -29.32
CA ASN A 131 5.92 -15.05 -28.81
C ASN A 131 6.50 -16.16 -27.91
N PRO A 132 6.32 -16.09 -26.58
CA PRO A 132 6.95 -17.03 -25.65
C PRO A 132 6.40 -18.46 -25.71
N LEU A 133 5.24 -18.69 -26.35
CA LEU A 133 4.66 -20.02 -26.57
C LEU A 133 5.14 -20.67 -27.89
N SER A 134 5.75 -19.89 -28.79
CA SER A 134 6.35 -20.43 -30.02
C SER A 134 7.60 -21.26 -29.70
N ALA A 135 7.74 -22.41 -30.37
CA ALA A 135 8.98 -23.20 -30.36
C ALA A 135 10.20 -22.40 -30.87
N ARG A 136 9.97 -21.36 -31.69
CA ARG A 136 10.95 -20.32 -32.02
C ARG A 136 10.43 -18.99 -31.46
N ARG A 137 10.74 -18.73 -30.19
CA ARG A 137 10.20 -17.60 -29.41
C ARG A 137 10.46 -16.21 -29.99
N ILE A 138 11.56 -16.09 -30.74
CA ILE A 138 11.99 -14.88 -31.43
C ILE A 138 11.94 -15.18 -32.94
N PRO A 139 11.35 -14.30 -33.78
CA PRO A 139 11.37 -14.47 -35.23
C PRO A 139 12.80 -14.55 -35.82
N PRO A 140 12.98 -15.20 -36.99
CA PRO A 140 14.30 -15.42 -37.57
C PRO A 140 14.96 -14.14 -38.07
N LYS A 141 14.18 -13.14 -38.51
CA LYS A 141 14.67 -11.79 -38.81
C LYS A 141 14.52 -10.93 -37.56
N ARG A 142 15.64 -10.59 -36.92
CA ARG A 142 15.69 -9.68 -35.76
C ARG A 142 16.11 -8.28 -36.20
N PRO A 143 15.54 -7.20 -35.63
CA PRO A 143 16.19 -5.90 -35.67
C PRO A 143 17.45 -5.93 -34.78
N ASP A 144 18.47 -5.17 -35.15
CA ASP A 144 19.55 -4.83 -34.21
C ASP A 144 19.09 -3.79 -33.18
N ALA A 145 19.97 -3.40 -32.26
CA ALA A 145 19.65 -2.44 -31.21
C ALA A 145 19.26 -1.04 -31.76
N ALA A 146 19.82 -0.60 -32.89
CA ALA A 146 19.55 0.70 -33.48
C ALA A 146 18.21 0.71 -34.24
N GLU A 147 17.92 -0.34 -35.02
CA GLU A 147 16.62 -0.52 -35.67
C GLU A 147 15.50 -0.69 -34.63
N LEU A 148 15.73 -1.47 -33.57
CA LEU A 148 14.76 -1.61 -32.48
C LEU A 148 14.56 -0.29 -31.72
N ALA A 149 15.61 0.49 -31.51
CA ALA A 149 15.49 1.84 -30.95
C ALA A 149 14.69 2.79 -31.86
N ARG A 150 14.89 2.72 -33.18
CA ARG A 150 14.13 3.51 -34.17
C ARG A 150 12.64 3.17 -34.14
N LEU A 151 12.31 1.88 -34.14
CA LEU A 151 10.93 1.38 -34.01
C LEU A 151 10.30 1.81 -32.67
N ALA A 152 11.05 1.68 -31.56
CA ALA A 152 10.59 2.11 -30.25
C ALA A 152 10.28 3.62 -30.18
N ARG A 153 11.16 4.48 -30.73
CA ARG A 153 10.90 5.93 -30.82
C ARG A 153 9.65 6.24 -31.67
N ALA A 154 9.50 5.58 -32.82
CA ALA A 154 8.35 5.77 -33.70
C ALA A 154 7.03 5.37 -33.00
N HIS A 155 7.01 4.24 -32.29
CA HIS A 155 5.86 3.80 -31.49
C HIS A 155 5.52 4.79 -30.37
N LEU A 156 6.53 5.27 -29.64
CA LEU A 156 6.35 6.24 -28.54
C LEU A 156 5.79 7.57 -29.07
N HIS A 157 6.35 8.12 -30.16
CA HIS A 157 5.85 9.33 -30.80
C HIS A 157 4.42 9.17 -31.34
N ALA A 158 4.10 8.03 -31.98
CA ALA A 158 2.77 7.73 -32.49
C ALA A 158 1.74 7.37 -31.41
N SER A 159 2.17 7.17 -30.16
CA SER A 159 1.30 6.91 -29.00
C SER A 159 1.16 8.14 -28.09
N LEU A 160 2.19 8.98 -27.99
CA LEU A 160 2.31 10.08 -27.03
C LEU A 160 2.78 11.37 -27.73
N PRO A 161 2.00 11.94 -28.66
CA PRO A 161 2.41 13.09 -29.46
C PRO A 161 2.80 14.30 -28.59
N ASP A 162 1.99 14.61 -27.56
CA ASP A 162 2.25 15.70 -26.62
C ASP A 162 3.25 15.35 -25.50
N SER A 163 3.85 14.15 -25.55
CA SER A 163 4.66 13.60 -24.45
C SER A 163 5.77 12.67 -24.94
N ALA A 164 6.50 13.11 -25.98
CA ALA A 164 7.76 12.49 -26.35
C ALA A 164 8.70 12.41 -25.12
N ALA A 165 9.27 11.23 -24.90
CA ALA A 165 10.05 10.86 -23.70
C ALA A 165 9.29 10.81 -22.35
N ALA A 166 7.96 10.58 -22.32
CA ALA A 166 7.17 10.49 -21.07
C ALA A 166 7.72 9.53 -19.98
N PHE A 167 8.53 8.52 -20.34
CA PHE A 167 9.24 7.62 -19.41
C PHE A 167 10.49 7.01 -20.07
N PRO A 168 11.51 6.58 -19.29
CA PRO A 168 12.69 5.95 -19.86
C PRO A 168 12.36 4.60 -20.50
N CYS A 169 12.91 4.36 -21.69
CA CYS A 169 12.80 3.10 -22.41
C CYS A 169 14.19 2.54 -22.73
N VAL A 170 14.34 1.22 -22.66
CA VAL A 170 15.52 0.45 -23.12
C VAL A 170 15.12 -0.50 -24.25
N THR A 171 16.10 -1.08 -24.96
CA THR A 171 15.88 -2.08 -26.03
C THR A 171 16.36 -3.46 -25.62
N ASP A 172 15.64 -4.51 -26.01
CA ASP A 172 15.98 -5.92 -25.75
C ASP A 172 16.02 -6.74 -27.06
N PRO A 173 16.95 -6.47 -28.00
CA PRO A 173 16.97 -7.10 -29.33
C PRO A 173 17.23 -8.62 -29.30
N ASP A 174 17.83 -9.12 -28.22
CA ASP A 174 18.06 -10.55 -27.98
C ASP A 174 16.92 -11.24 -27.22
N ALA A 175 15.88 -10.50 -26.80
CA ALA A 175 14.79 -10.95 -25.93
C ALA A 175 15.21 -11.45 -24.52
N LYS A 176 16.41 -11.11 -24.05
CA LYS A 176 17.00 -11.58 -22.78
C LYS A 176 16.21 -11.11 -21.56
N ILE A 177 15.73 -9.86 -21.60
CA ILE A 177 14.91 -9.28 -20.52
C ILE A 177 13.52 -9.90 -20.57
N VAL A 178 12.84 -9.91 -21.73
CA VAL A 178 11.47 -10.43 -21.83
C VAL A 178 11.36 -11.93 -21.53
N GLU A 179 12.34 -12.76 -21.91
CA GLU A 179 12.36 -14.17 -21.51
C GLU A 179 12.47 -14.35 -20.00
N THR A 180 13.30 -13.54 -19.33
CA THR A 180 13.48 -13.56 -17.87
C THR A 180 12.17 -13.28 -17.14
N TYR A 181 11.44 -12.25 -17.56
CA TYR A 181 10.14 -11.89 -16.98
C TYR A 181 9.06 -12.94 -17.28
N THR A 182 9.04 -13.48 -18.50
CA THR A 182 8.16 -14.56 -18.92
C THR A 182 8.35 -15.83 -18.08
N LEU A 183 9.59 -16.24 -17.82
CA LEU A 183 9.91 -17.42 -17.01
C LEU A 183 9.51 -17.23 -15.54
N ALA A 184 9.65 -16.01 -15.00
CA ALA A 184 9.17 -15.69 -13.66
C ALA A 184 7.64 -15.74 -13.54
N TRP A 185 6.90 -15.38 -14.60
CA TRP A 185 5.44 -15.51 -14.65
C TRP A 185 4.99 -16.97 -14.60
N GLY A 186 5.63 -17.85 -15.39
CA GLY A 186 5.31 -19.29 -15.43
C GLY A 186 5.71 -20.09 -14.18
N THR A 187 6.57 -19.55 -13.31
CA THR A 187 7.08 -20.23 -12.10
C THR A 187 6.40 -19.81 -10.80
N SER A 188 5.20 -19.24 -10.89
CA SER A 188 4.37 -18.77 -9.75
C SER A 188 5.01 -17.69 -8.85
N ARG A 189 6.12 -17.06 -9.26
CA ARG A 189 6.75 -15.91 -8.58
C ARG A 189 5.99 -14.60 -8.83
N LEU A 190 4.66 -14.68 -8.81
CA LEU A 190 3.73 -13.62 -9.17
C LEU A 190 3.68 -12.51 -8.10
N ASP A 191 4.14 -12.79 -6.89
CA ASP A 191 4.43 -11.82 -5.83
C ASP A 191 5.52 -10.81 -6.24
N GLN A 192 6.44 -11.18 -7.13
CA GLN A 192 7.63 -10.39 -7.47
C GLN A 192 7.49 -9.51 -8.72
N LEU A 193 6.32 -9.52 -9.39
CA LEU A 193 6.16 -8.97 -10.75
C LEU A 193 5.19 -7.76 -10.86
N PRO A 194 5.66 -6.51 -10.69
CA PRO A 194 5.00 -5.30 -11.21
C PRO A 194 5.25 -5.12 -12.72
N ALA A 195 5.14 -6.20 -13.51
CA ALA A 195 5.35 -6.17 -14.96
C ALA A 195 4.05 -6.46 -15.74
N PHE A 196 3.93 -5.87 -16.93
CA PHE A 196 2.82 -6.13 -17.84
C PHE A 196 3.24 -6.13 -19.31
N TYR A 197 2.48 -6.86 -20.12
CA TYR A 197 2.78 -7.27 -21.49
C TYR A 197 1.60 -6.90 -22.41
N PRO A 198 1.82 -6.32 -23.61
CA PRO A 198 0.79 -6.01 -24.60
C PRO A 198 0.72 -6.99 -25.78
N PHE A 199 1.73 -7.84 -25.95
CA PHE A 199 1.79 -8.82 -27.03
C PHE A 199 1.14 -10.15 -26.61
N ALA A 200 0.66 -10.92 -27.58
CA ALA A 200 -0.06 -12.16 -27.32
C ALA A 200 0.87 -13.31 -26.92
N ILE A 201 0.77 -13.74 -25.66
CA ILE A 201 1.25 -15.02 -25.12
C ILE A 201 0.23 -16.10 -25.54
N ALA A 202 0.12 -16.38 -26.83
CA ALA A 202 -0.87 -17.26 -27.44
C ALA A 202 -0.29 -17.98 -28.67
N ALA A 203 -0.65 -19.25 -28.91
CA ALA A 203 -0.26 -19.95 -30.12
C ALA A 203 -1.15 -19.54 -31.31
N ALA A 204 -0.65 -19.67 -32.54
CA ALA A 204 -1.29 -19.15 -33.76
C ALA A 204 -2.62 -19.84 -34.13
N ASP A 205 -2.93 -20.93 -33.44
CA ASP A 205 -4.07 -21.83 -33.53
C ASP A 205 -5.04 -21.70 -32.32
N SER A 206 -4.87 -20.66 -31.49
CA SER A 206 -5.78 -20.31 -30.40
C SER A 206 -6.43 -18.93 -30.63
N GLU A 207 -7.77 -18.87 -30.69
CA GLU A 207 -8.56 -17.71 -31.17
C GLU A 207 -8.54 -16.44 -30.29
N ARG A 208 -7.57 -16.26 -29.38
CA ARG A 208 -7.57 -15.13 -28.42
C ARG A 208 -6.16 -14.62 -28.10
N PRO A 209 -5.89 -13.31 -28.23
CA PRO A 209 -4.71 -12.71 -27.63
C PRO A 209 -4.81 -12.73 -26.09
N THR A 210 -3.65 -12.71 -25.43
CA THR A 210 -3.52 -12.70 -23.96
C THR A 210 -3.04 -11.36 -23.43
N PHE A 211 -3.73 -10.30 -23.85
CA PHE A 211 -4.08 -9.25 -22.91
C PHE A 211 -4.81 -9.88 -21.69
N PRO A 212 -4.97 -9.21 -20.54
CA PRO A 212 -5.91 -9.68 -19.54
C PRO A 212 -7.30 -9.71 -20.20
N ARG A 213 -7.91 -10.89 -20.38
CA ARG A 213 -9.16 -11.11 -21.12
C ARG A 213 -10.30 -10.14 -20.76
N HIS A 214 -10.30 -9.64 -19.53
CA HIS A 214 -11.26 -8.69 -18.99
C HIS A 214 -10.94 -7.21 -19.30
N ALA A 215 -9.68 -6.87 -19.63
CA ALA A 215 -9.29 -5.52 -20.01
C ALA A 215 -9.78 -5.16 -21.42
N GLU A 216 -9.66 -6.07 -22.40
CA GLU A 216 -10.22 -5.87 -23.75
C GLU A 216 -11.75 -5.77 -23.75
N GLN A 217 -12.39 -6.41 -22.77
CA GLN A 217 -13.84 -6.39 -22.55
C GLN A 217 -14.29 -5.20 -21.68
N SER A 218 -13.37 -4.40 -21.14
CA SER A 218 -13.70 -3.20 -20.37
C SER A 218 -14.04 -2.06 -21.33
N PRO A 219 -15.11 -1.26 -21.07
CA PRO A 219 -15.38 -0.03 -21.83
C PRO A 219 -14.23 0.99 -21.82
N ASP A 220 -13.38 0.93 -20.80
CA ASP A 220 -12.05 1.56 -20.79
C ASP A 220 -10.98 0.50 -20.43
N PRO A 221 -10.24 -0.02 -21.42
CA PRO A 221 -9.14 -0.96 -21.20
C PRO A 221 -7.91 -0.33 -20.50
N ALA A 222 -7.68 0.98 -20.69
CA ALA A 222 -6.50 1.66 -20.17
C ALA A 222 -6.64 1.97 -18.67
N ASP A 223 -7.73 2.60 -18.25
CA ASP A 223 -8.00 2.87 -16.85
C ASP A 223 -8.17 1.58 -16.03
N TYR A 224 -8.78 0.54 -16.61
CA TYR A 224 -8.83 -0.80 -16.01
C TYR A 224 -7.42 -1.36 -15.73
N LEU A 225 -6.51 -1.33 -16.71
CA LEU A 225 -5.13 -1.80 -16.53
C LEU A 225 -4.36 -0.97 -15.50
N TYR A 226 -4.46 0.35 -15.60
CA TYR A 226 -3.84 1.30 -14.68
C TYR A 226 -4.27 1.05 -13.22
N ARG A 227 -5.59 0.96 -12.94
CA ARG A 227 -6.09 0.68 -11.59
C ARG A 227 -5.73 -0.72 -11.11
N ARG A 228 -5.72 -1.72 -11.99
CA ARG A 228 -5.28 -3.09 -11.66
C ARG A 228 -3.81 -3.13 -11.22
N ILE A 229 -2.94 -2.33 -11.83
CA ILE A 229 -1.54 -2.19 -11.42
C ILE A 229 -1.44 -1.52 -10.04
N LEU A 230 -2.13 -0.40 -9.83
CA LEU A 230 -2.18 0.25 -8.51
C LEU A 230 -2.76 -0.68 -7.42
N ARG A 231 -3.76 -1.51 -7.74
CA ARG A 231 -4.40 -2.43 -6.78
C ARG A 231 -3.41 -3.46 -6.28
N ARG A 232 -2.67 -4.09 -7.19
CA ARG A 232 -1.60 -5.05 -6.89
C ARG A 232 -0.48 -4.44 -6.01
N LEU A 233 -0.33 -3.12 -6.04
CA LEU A 233 0.70 -2.37 -5.31
C LEU A 233 0.17 -1.72 -4.01
N GLY A 234 -1.13 -1.84 -3.70
CA GLY A 234 -1.76 -1.25 -2.51
C GLY A 234 -2.00 0.27 -2.60
N LEU A 235 -2.20 0.80 -3.81
CA LEU A 235 -2.23 2.25 -4.11
C LEU A 235 -3.55 2.72 -4.77
N ASP A 236 -4.47 1.78 -5.00
CA ASP A 236 -5.69 1.98 -5.78
C ASP A 236 -6.78 2.68 -4.96
N ALA A 237 -6.96 3.98 -5.20
CA ALA A 237 -7.82 4.85 -4.40
C ALA A 237 -9.30 4.41 -4.36
N PRO A 238 -10.05 4.79 -3.31
CA PRO A 238 -11.51 4.74 -3.33
C PRO A 238 -12.08 5.48 -4.55
N SER A 239 -13.12 4.92 -5.16
CA SER A 239 -14.00 5.54 -6.16
C SER A 239 -15.32 5.97 -5.54
N ASP A 240 -16.11 6.74 -6.27
CA ASP A 240 -17.49 7.14 -5.98
C ASP A 240 -18.36 6.07 -5.30
N VAL A 241 -18.32 4.81 -5.75
CA VAL A 241 -19.11 3.70 -5.18
C VAL A 241 -18.52 3.02 -3.94
N ASP A 242 -17.37 3.47 -3.44
CA ASP A 242 -16.77 2.90 -2.22
C ASP A 242 -17.17 3.72 -0.98
N PRO A 243 -17.44 3.08 0.17
CA PRO A 243 -17.57 3.77 1.47
C PRO A 243 -16.32 4.61 1.79
N LEU A 244 -16.52 5.84 2.25
CA LEU A 244 -15.43 6.81 2.47
C LEU A 244 -15.69 7.65 3.71
N LEU A 245 -14.84 7.53 4.74
CA LEU A 245 -14.98 8.30 6.00
C LEU A 245 -16.35 8.12 6.69
N GLY A 246 -16.93 6.92 6.58
CA GLY A 246 -18.27 6.63 7.07
C GLY A 246 -19.39 7.35 6.30
N ASP A 247 -19.12 7.90 5.12
CA ASP A 247 -20.11 8.19 4.10
C ASP A 247 -20.32 6.93 3.25
N TYR A 248 -21.58 6.58 3.01
CA TYR A 248 -22.01 5.37 2.34
C TYR A 248 -22.65 5.75 1.01
N PRO A 249 -22.03 5.53 -0.15
CA PRO A 249 -22.64 5.91 -1.43
C PRO A 249 -23.90 5.08 -1.69
N PRO A 250 -24.90 5.62 -2.41
CA PRO A 250 -26.00 4.80 -2.91
C PRO A 250 -25.44 3.68 -3.80
N ALA A 251 -26.03 2.48 -3.73
CA ALA A 251 -25.71 1.44 -4.68
C ALA A 251 -26.18 1.88 -6.09
N PRO A 252 -25.36 1.69 -7.14
CA PRO A 252 -25.81 1.96 -8.50
C PRO A 252 -27.02 1.10 -8.87
N PRO A 253 -28.02 1.64 -9.60
CA PRO A 253 -29.14 0.86 -10.08
C PRO A 253 -28.66 -0.22 -11.06
N PHE A 254 -29.29 -1.38 -11.00
CA PHE A 254 -29.06 -2.49 -11.92
C PHE A 254 -30.37 -3.22 -12.23
N SER A 255 -30.37 -3.98 -13.31
CA SER A 255 -31.41 -4.94 -13.67
C SER A 255 -30.70 -6.15 -14.29
N LEU A 256 -30.89 -7.35 -13.73
CA LEU A 256 -30.21 -8.56 -14.17
C LEU A 256 -31.16 -9.76 -14.20
N THR A 257 -31.13 -10.54 -15.28
CA THR A 257 -31.85 -11.80 -15.37
C THR A 257 -31.02 -12.95 -14.78
N ASP A 258 -31.61 -13.73 -13.88
CA ASP A 258 -30.96 -14.88 -13.25
C ASP A 258 -31.09 -16.17 -14.08
N THR A 259 -30.45 -17.25 -13.60
CA THR A 259 -30.47 -18.59 -14.21
C THR A 259 -31.86 -19.23 -14.32
N THR A 260 -32.87 -18.71 -13.61
CA THR A 260 -34.27 -19.16 -13.70
C THR A 260 -35.11 -18.33 -14.68
N GLY A 261 -34.55 -17.25 -15.23
CA GLY A 261 -35.26 -16.30 -16.09
C GLY A 261 -35.94 -15.16 -15.32
N LYS A 262 -35.80 -15.09 -13.98
CA LYS A 262 -36.33 -13.97 -13.19
C LYS A 262 -35.39 -12.77 -13.30
N THR A 263 -35.96 -11.61 -13.62
CA THR A 263 -35.28 -10.30 -13.49
C THR A 263 -35.23 -9.89 -12.02
N HIS A 264 -34.07 -9.37 -11.59
CA HIS A 264 -33.87 -8.75 -10.28
C HIS A 264 -33.29 -7.34 -10.45
N SER A 265 -33.88 -6.38 -9.76
CA SER A 265 -33.42 -4.98 -9.71
C SER A 265 -32.92 -4.60 -8.32
N LEU A 266 -32.18 -3.48 -8.20
CA LEU A 266 -31.82 -2.92 -6.88
C LEU A 266 -33.06 -2.59 -6.02
N ALA A 267 -34.18 -2.21 -6.65
CA ALA A 267 -35.41 -1.85 -5.93
C ALA A 267 -36.06 -3.06 -5.23
N ASP A 268 -35.89 -4.26 -5.77
CA ASP A 268 -36.47 -5.51 -5.27
C ASP A 268 -35.89 -5.92 -3.90
N TYR A 269 -34.74 -5.34 -3.53
CA TYR A 269 -34.03 -5.56 -2.26
C TYR A 269 -34.18 -4.39 -1.29
N LYS A 270 -34.99 -3.36 -1.61
CA LYS A 270 -35.24 -2.22 -0.72
C LYS A 270 -35.87 -2.70 0.58
N GLY A 271 -35.30 -2.28 1.72
CA GLY A 271 -35.71 -2.75 3.05
C GLY A 271 -35.04 -4.06 3.51
N SER A 272 -34.19 -4.68 2.70
CA SER A 272 -33.40 -5.87 3.04
C SER A 272 -31.89 -5.60 3.01
N VAL A 273 -31.08 -6.48 3.61
CA VAL A 273 -29.61 -6.46 3.48
C VAL A 273 -29.25 -7.27 2.23
N LEU A 274 -28.61 -6.65 1.25
CA LEU A 274 -28.18 -7.32 0.02
C LEU A 274 -26.66 -7.52 0.01
N VAL A 275 -26.22 -8.77 -0.12
CA VAL A 275 -24.84 -9.11 -0.48
C VAL A 275 -24.77 -9.38 -1.98
N LEU A 276 -24.17 -8.45 -2.71
CA LEU A 276 -23.96 -8.52 -4.15
C LEU A 276 -22.50 -8.93 -4.40
N THR A 277 -22.26 -10.10 -4.99
CA THR A 277 -20.90 -10.62 -5.22
C THR A 277 -20.63 -10.89 -6.70
N LEU A 278 -19.55 -10.32 -7.21
CA LEU A 278 -19.00 -10.63 -8.53
C LEU A 278 -18.09 -11.87 -8.42
N PHE A 279 -18.26 -12.87 -9.30
CA PHE A 279 -17.49 -14.12 -9.27
C PHE A 279 -17.16 -14.66 -10.66
N ALA A 280 -16.14 -15.53 -10.74
CA ALA A 280 -15.80 -16.29 -11.96
C ALA A 280 -15.92 -17.80 -11.75
N ARG A 281 -16.14 -18.52 -12.84
CA ARG A 281 -16.32 -19.99 -12.89
C ARG A 281 -15.18 -20.72 -12.18
N ASN A 282 -13.93 -20.47 -12.60
CA ASN A 282 -12.76 -21.23 -12.15
C ASN A 282 -12.00 -20.54 -11.00
N CYS A 283 -12.70 -19.81 -10.13
CA CYS A 283 -12.14 -19.05 -9.00
C CYS A 283 -12.28 -19.83 -7.67
N PRO A 284 -11.19 -20.34 -7.06
CA PRO A 284 -11.26 -21.11 -5.81
C PRO A 284 -11.76 -20.29 -4.62
N LEU A 285 -11.29 -19.04 -4.49
CA LEU A 285 -11.73 -18.12 -3.43
C LEU A 285 -13.23 -17.83 -3.52
N CYS A 286 -13.75 -17.68 -4.74
CA CYS A 286 -15.17 -17.48 -5.00
C CYS A 286 -16.00 -18.71 -4.60
N LYS A 287 -15.49 -19.93 -4.76
CA LYS A 287 -16.17 -21.15 -4.30
C LYS A 287 -16.33 -21.17 -2.78
N HIS A 288 -15.30 -20.77 -2.02
CA HIS A 288 -15.38 -20.65 -0.57
C HIS A 288 -16.35 -19.55 -0.12
N LEU A 289 -16.32 -18.37 -0.77
CA LEU A 289 -17.26 -17.29 -0.49
C LEU A 289 -18.72 -17.71 -0.74
N LEU A 290 -19.02 -18.28 -1.91
CA LEU A 290 -20.39 -18.68 -2.28
C LEU A 290 -20.93 -19.79 -1.37
N ALA A 291 -20.08 -20.70 -0.90
CA ALA A 291 -20.46 -21.71 0.09
C ALA A 291 -20.79 -21.08 1.46
N TYR A 292 -19.99 -20.13 1.95
CA TYR A 292 -20.30 -19.38 3.17
C TYR A 292 -21.61 -18.58 3.03
N LEU A 293 -21.80 -17.87 1.92
CA LEU A 293 -23.02 -17.11 1.65
C LEU A 293 -24.26 -18.00 1.53
N ALA A 294 -24.12 -19.26 1.11
CA ALA A 294 -25.23 -20.21 1.07
C ALA A 294 -25.71 -20.58 2.48
N SER A 295 -24.79 -20.84 3.42
CA SER A 295 -25.13 -21.06 4.83
C SER A 295 -25.75 -19.81 5.47
N ALA A 296 -25.12 -18.64 5.29
CA ALA A 296 -25.64 -17.39 5.85
C ALA A 296 -27.04 -17.05 5.30
N TYR A 297 -27.31 -17.30 4.02
CA TYR A 297 -28.63 -17.10 3.41
C TYR A 297 -29.69 -18.10 3.92
N ALA A 298 -29.31 -19.33 4.24
CA ALA A 298 -30.22 -20.30 4.86
C ALA A 298 -30.64 -19.87 6.28
N GLU A 299 -29.71 -19.33 7.07
CA GLU A 299 -29.95 -18.89 8.46
C GLU A 299 -30.63 -17.51 8.57
N LEU A 300 -30.24 -16.55 7.73
CA LEU A 300 -30.58 -15.13 7.89
C LEU A 300 -31.47 -14.56 6.77
N GLY A 301 -31.68 -15.33 5.69
CA GLY A 301 -32.49 -14.92 4.54
C GLY A 301 -33.97 -15.30 4.65
N PRO A 302 -34.77 -14.97 3.63
CA PRO A 302 -36.21 -15.26 3.57
C PRO A 302 -36.65 -16.71 3.89
N PRO A 303 -35.85 -17.79 3.68
CA PRO A 303 -36.22 -19.13 4.13
C PRO A 303 -36.48 -19.22 5.64
N ALA A 304 -35.58 -18.70 6.48
CA ALA A 304 -35.68 -18.73 7.94
C ALA A 304 -36.24 -17.42 8.52
N ARG A 305 -35.72 -16.27 8.10
CA ARG A 305 -36.12 -14.96 8.63
C ARG A 305 -37.28 -14.35 7.82
N LYS A 306 -38.48 -14.37 8.40
CA LYS A 306 -39.70 -13.77 7.82
C LYS A 306 -39.87 -12.27 8.10
N GLN A 307 -39.19 -11.74 9.11
CA GLN A 307 -39.26 -10.32 9.49
C GLN A 307 -38.18 -9.50 8.77
N PRO A 308 -38.50 -8.40 8.08
CA PRO A 308 -37.50 -7.54 7.47
C PRO A 308 -36.65 -6.80 8.53
N PRO A 309 -35.46 -6.30 8.19
CA PRO A 309 -34.69 -6.63 6.98
C PRO A 309 -34.26 -8.11 6.98
N ALA A 310 -34.27 -8.78 5.83
CA ALA A 310 -33.72 -10.14 5.68
C ALA A 310 -32.42 -10.11 4.86
N LEU A 311 -31.60 -11.17 4.94
CA LEU A 311 -30.43 -11.31 4.07
C LEU A 311 -30.85 -11.79 2.68
N HIS A 312 -30.51 -11.03 1.65
CA HIS A 312 -30.56 -11.45 0.26
C HIS A 312 -29.14 -11.54 -0.29
N VAL A 313 -28.93 -12.49 -1.21
CA VAL A 313 -27.66 -12.65 -1.93
C VAL A 313 -27.96 -12.60 -3.42
N LEU A 314 -27.11 -11.91 -4.19
CA LEU A 314 -27.12 -11.94 -5.65
C LEU A 314 -25.69 -12.22 -6.13
N ALA A 315 -25.49 -13.39 -6.74
CA ALA A 315 -24.20 -13.81 -7.26
C ALA A 315 -24.14 -13.57 -8.77
N VAL A 316 -23.24 -12.69 -9.21
CA VAL A 316 -23.15 -12.28 -10.63
C VAL A 316 -21.85 -12.79 -11.26
N CYS A 317 -21.98 -13.58 -12.31
CA CYS A 317 -20.87 -14.23 -12.98
C CYS A 317 -20.24 -13.30 -14.03
N THR A 318 -18.91 -13.19 -14.00
CA THR A 318 -18.13 -12.27 -14.84
C THR A 318 -17.49 -12.93 -16.07
N ASP A 319 -17.52 -14.26 -16.17
CA ASP A 319 -16.85 -15.07 -17.20
C ASP A 319 -17.70 -16.20 -17.84
N THR A 320 -18.99 -16.31 -17.48
CA THR A 320 -19.94 -17.20 -18.16
C THR A 320 -21.40 -16.75 -18.04
N THR A 321 -22.26 -17.27 -18.92
CA THR A 321 -23.68 -16.91 -19.09
C THR A 321 -24.44 -18.08 -19.72
N GLY A 322 -25.76 -17.97 -19.89
CA GLY A 322 -26.61 -18.97 -20.53
C GLY A 322 -26.56 -20.34 -19.85
N ASP A 323 -26.63 -21.42 -20.63
CA ASP A 323 -26.63 -22.79 -20.11
C ASP A 323 -25.38 -23.17 -19.33
N ALA A 324 -24.22 -22.61 -19.70
CA ALA A 324 -22.99 -22.81 -18.95
C ALA A 324 -23.05 -22.20 -17.53
N LEU A 325 -23.81 -21.10 -17.33
CA LEU A 325 -24.09 -20.55 -16.00
C LEU A 325 -25.21 -21.32 -15.28
N ARG A 326 -26.26 -21.75 -15.99
CA ARG A 326 -27.33 -22.60 -15.42
C ARG A 326 -26.75 -23.90 -14.84
N ALA A 327 -25.91 -24.60 -15.61
CA ALA A 327 -25.22 -25.80 -15.18
C ALA A 327 -24.32 -25.54 -13.95
N LEU A 328 -23.55 -24.44 -13.95
CA LEU A 328 -22.68 -24.06 -12.83
C LEU A 328 -23.46 -23.77 -11.55
N ALA A 329 -24.60 -23.07 -11.63
CA ALA A 329 -25.45 -22.76 -10.49
C ALA A 329 -26.11 -24.02 -9.91
N ALA A 330 -26.52 -24.96 -10.78
CA ALA A 330 -27.07 -26.26 -10.39
C ALA A 330 -26.01 -27.19 -9.76
N GLU A 331 -24.82 -27.30 -10.37
CA GLU A 331 -23.66 -28.03 -9.83
C GLU A 331 -23.34 -27.59 -8.39
N ARG A 332 -23.32 -26.27 -8.17
CA ARG A 332 -23.00 -25.63 -6.89
C ARG A 332 -24.18 -25.50 -5.93
N ARG A 333 -25.40 -25.86 -6.37
CA ARG A 333 -26.64 -25.79 -5.59
C ARG A 333 -26.85 -24.42 -4.92
N HIS A 334 -26.61 -23.33 -5.65
CA HIS A 334 -26.78 -21.97 -5.10
C HIS A 334 -28.24 -21.77 -4.63
N PRO A 335 -28.49 -21.45 -3.35
CA PRO A 335 -29.85 -21.25 -2.82
C PRO A 335 -30.42 -19.85 -3.13
N PHE A 336 -29.65 -19.02 -3.83
CA PHE A 336 -29.92 -17.60 -4.11
C PHE A 336 -29.79 -17.29 -5.61
N PRO A 337 -30.40 -16.19 -6.09
CA PRO A 337 -30.28 -15.72 -7.46
C PRO A 337 -28.84 -15.67 -7.96
N THR A 338 -28.62 -16.28 -9.13
CA THR A 338 -27.33 -16.30 -9.84
C THR A 338 -27.54 -15.75 -11.25
N ALA A 339 -26.86 -14.66 -11.59
CA ALA A 339 -27.01 -13.95 -12.86
C ALA A 339 -25.67 -13.81 -13.61
N ALA A 340 -25.70 -13.31 -14.84
CA ALA A 340 -24.52 -12.92 -15.60
C ALA A 340 -24.51 -11.40 -15.84
N ASP A 341 -23.34 -10.80 -16.00
CA ASP A 341 -23.15 -9.41 -16.42
C ASP A 341 -22.47 -9.38 -17.81
N PRO A 342 -23.15 -9.84 -18.89
CA PRO A 342 -22.48 -10.10 -20.18
C PRO A 342 -22.05 -8.83 -20.92
N ASP A 343 -22.75 -7.72 -20.68
CA ASP A 343 -22.63 -6.41 -21.31
C ASP A 343 -21.76 -5.41 -20.52
N TRP A 344 -21.25 -5.83 -19.36
CA TRP A 344 -20.49 -5.00 -18.40
C TRP A 344 -21.28 -3.87 -17.74
N THR A 345 -22.62 -3.83 -17.84
CA THR A 345 -23.42 -2.75 -17.25
C THR A 345 -23.25 -2.69 -15.73
N LEU A 346 -23.36 -3.81 -15.01
CA LEU A 346 -23.16 -3.83 -13.56
C LEU A 346 -21.68 -3.59 -13.20
N ARG A 347 -20.73 -4.26 -13.87
CA ARG A 347 -19.30 -4.07 -13.57
C ARG A 347 -18.84 -2.62 -13.72
N SER A 348 -19.31 -1.93 -14.75
CA SER A 348 -18.97 -0.53 -15.03
C SER A 348 -19.59 0.42 -14.00
N ALA A 349 -20.84 0.15 -13.59
CA ALA A 349 -21.51 0.88 -12.52
C ALA A 349 -20.79 0.69 -11.16
N LEU A 350 -20.43 -0.55 -10.81
CA LEU A 350 -19.72 -0.92 -9.57
C LEU A 350 -18.21 -0.57 -9.55
N ARG A 351 -17.71 0.12 -10.60
CA ARG A 351 -16.28 0.45 -10.77
C ARG A 351 -15.38 -0.77 -10.55
N TYR A 352 -15.78 -1.90 -11.13
CA TYR A 352 -15.07 -3.17 -11.04
C TYR A 352 -13.66 -3.07 -11.65
N ARG A 353 -12.66 -3.70 -11.00
CA ARG A 353 -11.23 -3.53 -11.36
C ARG A 353 -10.48 -4.86 -11.52
N GLY A 354 -11.20 -5.94 -11.82
CA GLY A 354 -10.60 -7.16 -12.37
C GLY A 354 -10.17 -8.27 -11.41
N SER A 355 -10.36 -8.13 -10.10
CA SER A 355 -10.22 -9.23 -9.13
C SER A 355 -11.60 -9.76 -8.74
N VAL A 356 -11.72 -11.08 -8.60
CA VAL A 356 -12.89 -11.73 -7.99
C VAL A 356 -12.45 -12.61 -6.81
N PRO A 357 -13.25 -12.71 -5.74
CA PRO A 357 -14.54 -12.04 -5.58
C PRO A 357 -14.43 -10.53 -5.28
N ASP A 358 -15.36 -9.74 -5.81
CA ASP A 358 -15.57 -8.33 -5.45
C ASP A 358 -17.00 -8.22 -4.90
N THR A 359 -17.12 -8.06 -3.59
CA THR A 359 -18.33 -8.27 -2.80
C THR A 359 -18.78 -6.98 -2.15
N PHE A 360 -20.05 -6.62 -2.29
CA PHE A 360 -20.66 -5.42 -1.73
C PHE A 360 -21.74 -5.82 -0.72
N VAL A 361 -21.72 -5.19 0.44
CA VAL A 361 -22.79 -5.32 1.45
C VAL A 361 -23.58 -4.01 1.43
N ILE A 362 -24.83 -4.10 0.99
CA ILE A 362 -25.76 -2.99 0.78
C ILE A 362 -26.82 -3.03 1.89
N GLY A 363 -27.04 -1.88 2.54
CA GLY A 363 -28.01 -1.77 3.64
C GLY A 363 -29.47 -1.65 3.17
N PRO A 364 -30.44 -1.74 4.09
CA PRO A 364 -31.89 -1.62 3.79
C PRO A 364 -32.31 -0.31 3.11
N ASP A 365 -31.48 0.73 3.21
CA ASP A 365 -31.63 2.04 2.55
C ASP A 365 -31.02 2.09 1.13
N ALA A 366 -30.63 0.94 0.58
CA ALA A 366 -29.92 0.79 -0.70
C ALA A 366 -28.56 1.53 -0.80
N ARG A 367 -27.90 1.85 0.33
CA ARG A 367 -26.54 2.43 0.34
C ARG A 367 -25.47 1.38 0.67
N ILE A 368 -24.36 1.39 -0.08
CA ILE A 368 -23.23 0.47 0.09
C ILE A 368 -22.57 0.76 1.44
N ARG A 369 -22.56 -0.22 2.34
CA ARG A 369 -21.96 -0.13 3.68
C ARG A 369 -20.52 -0.62 3.70
N PHE A 370 -20.26 -1.72 3.03
CA PHE A 370 -18.95 -2.39 3.00
C PHE A 370 -18.65 -2.94 1.61
N ARG A 371 -17.38 -3.05 1.26
CA ARG A 371 -16.89 -3.70 0.04
C ARG A 371 -15.62 -4.51 0.34
N HIS A 372 -15.58 -5.75 -0.12
CA HIS A 372 -14.43 -6.66 -0.01
C HIS A 372 -13.99 -7.05 -1.43
N ARG A 373 -12.80 -6.61 -1.83
CA ARG A 373 -12.24 -6.76 -3.20
C ARG A 373 -11.37 -7.99 -3.39
N ASP A 374 -11.14 -8.69 -2.28
CA ASP A 374 -10.26 -9.80 -2.05
C ASP A 374 -10.92 -10.70 -0.98
N PHE A 375 -10.57 -11.99 -0.95
CA PHE A 375 -11.06 -12.93 0.05
C PHE A 375 -9.91 -13.42 0.93
N THR A 376 -10.00 -13.12 2.22
CA THR A 376 -9.01 -13.51 3.24
C THR A 376 -9.64 -14.53 4.21
N PRO A 377 -8.85 -15.23 5.04
CA PRO A 377 -9.41 -16.10 6.09
C PRO A 377 -10.38 -15.39 7.06
N ALA A 378 -10.22 -14.07 7.26
CA ALA A 378 -11.11 -13.25 8.10
C ALA A 378 -12.39 -12.79 7.37
N THR A 379 -12.47 -12.87 6.04
CA THR A 379 -13.57 -12.31 5.25
C THR A 379 -14.95 -12.92 5.59
N PRO A 380 -15.13 -14.25 5.77
CA PRO A 380 -16.41 -14.81 6.22
C PRO A 380 -16.86 -14.26 7.58
N ALA A 381 -15.91 -14.12 8.51
CA ALA A 381 -16.17 -13.67 9.87
C ALA A 381 -16.55 -12.17 9.89
N LEU A 382 -15.88 -11.34 9.07
CA LEU A 382 -16.23 -9.93 8.88
C LEU A 382 -17.61 -9.78 8.22
N LEU A 383 -17.89 -10.55 7.17
CA LEU A 383 -19.22 -10.57 6.54
C LEU A 383 -20.31 -10.95 7.53
N GLN A 384 -20.08 -11.89 8.45
CA GLN A 384 -21.04 -12.25 9.48
C GLN A 384 -21.36 -11.05 10.40
N MET A 385 -20.33 -10.32 10.86
CA MET A 385 -20.53 -9.09 11.65
C MET A 385 -21.31 -8.02 10.86
N GLU A 386 -20.87 -7.74 9.63
CA GLU A 386 -21.44 -6.70 8.76
C GLU A 386 -22.91 -6.99 8.43
N ILE A 387 -23.24 -8.24 8.11
CA ILE A 387 -24.60 -8.70 7.85
C ILE A 387 -25.44 -8.61 9.13
N THR A 388 -25.00 -9.20 10.24
CA THR A 388 -25.80 -9.21 11.49
C THR A 388 -26.05 -7.82 12.04
N THR A 389 -25.08 -6.90 11.92
CA THR A 389 -25.25 -5.48 12.30
C THR A 389 -26.35 -4.81 11.46
N LEU A 390 -26.32 -4.96 10.14
CA LEU A 390 -27.30 -4.35 9.24
C LEU A 390 -28.69 -5.03 9.29
N LEU A 391 -28.74 -6.27 9.77
CA LEU A 391 -29.96 -7.01 10.08
C LEU A 391 -30.59 -6.64 11.44
N GLY A 392 -29.95 -5.76 12.23
CA GLY A 392 -30.41 -5.36 13.56
C GLY A 392 -30.26 -6.45 14.62
N LEU A 393 -29.37 -7.43 14.41
CA LEU A 393 -29.18 -8.57 15.31
C LEU A 393 -28.01 -8.34 16.28
N PRO A 394 -28.01 -9.00 17.46
CA PRO A 394 -26.86 -9.01 18.37
C PRO A 394 -25.59 -9.48 17.65
N THR A 395 -24.67 -8.55 17.43
CA THR A 395 -23.42 -8.81 16.70
C THR A 395 -22.31 -9.16 17.68
N LYS A 396 -21.87 -10.43 17.69
CA LYS A 396 -20.63 -10.83 18.37
C LYS A 396 -19.44 -10.29 17.57
N PRO A 397 -18.55 -9.46 18.15
CA PRO A 397 -17.38 -8.95 17.45
C PRO A 397 -16.27 -10.01 17.35
N LEU A 398 -15.37 -9.85 16.37
CA LEU A 398 -14.22 -10.75 16.14
C LEU A 398 -13.08 -10.50 17.12
N LEU A 399 -13.37 -10.67 18.40
CA LEU A 399 -12.43 -10.44 19.50
C LEU A 399 -12.03 -11.79 20.10
N GLU A 400 -10.73 -12.05 20.16
CA GLU A 400 -10.13 -13.27 20.70
C GLU A 400 -9.06 -12.90 21.74
N HIS A 401 -9.18 -13.47 22.94
CA HIS A 401 -8.35 -13.09 24.09
C HIS A 401 -6.84 -13.28 23.80
N GLY A 402 -6.08 -12.20 23.92
CA GLY A 402 -4.63 -12.20 23.68
C GLY A 402 -4.21 -12.04 22.22
N LEU A 403 -5.16 -11.92 21.28
CA LEU A 403 -4.90 -11.64 19.86
C LEU A 403 -5.26 -10.18 19.49
N PHE A 404 -5.08 -9.85 18.21
CA PHE A 404 -5.46 -8.58 17.60
C PHE A 404 -6.46 -8.80 16.46
N SER A 405 -7.45 -7.92 16.33
CA SER A 405 -8.59 -8.07 15.41
C SER A 405 -8.48 -7.26 14.13
N GLY A 406 -7.75 -6.15 14.16
CA GLY A 406 -7.64 -5.18 13.07
C GLY A 406 -8.81 -4.19 12.97
N ASP A 407 -8.53 -3.04 12.36
CA ASP A 407 -9.45 -1.91 12.17
C ASP A 407 -10.78 -2.30 11.49
N ALA A 408 -10.73 -3.33 10.63
CA ALA A 408 -11.86 -3.82 9.85
C ALA A 408 -12.98 -4.43 10.71
N ALA A 409 -12.67 -4.94 11.91
CA ALA A 409 -13.69 -5.35 12.88
C ALA A 409 -14.27 -4.13 13.63
N CYS A 410 -13.41 -3.18 14.02
CA CYS A 410 -13.81 -1.98 14.76
C CYS A 410 -14.76 -1.08 13.97
N ARG A 411 -14.53 -0.89 12.66
CA ARG A 411 -15.31 0.02 11.79
C ARG A 411 -16.81 -0.30 11.72
N ILE A 412 -17.21 -1.53 12.05
CA ILE A 412 -18.58 -2.03 11.90
C ILE A 412 -19.48 -1.41 12.98
N CYS A 413 -19.00 -1.40 14.23
CA CYS A 413 -19.69 -0.79 15.37
C CYS A 413 -19.25 0.67 15.63
N HIS A 414 -18.05 1.05 15.19
CA HIS A 414 -17.46 2.38 15.39
C HIS A 414 -17.12 3.10 14.07
N PRO A 415 -18.07 3.23 13.11
CA PRO A 415 -17.80 3.85 11.81
C PRO A 415 -17.46 5.34 11.90
N ALA A 416 -17.84 6.00 13.01
CA ALA A 416 -17.49 7.40 13.24
C ALA A 416 -16.02 7.56 13.61
N GLN A 417 -15.56 6.82 14.62
CA GLN A 417 -14.18 6.82 15.10
C GLN A 417 -13.21 6.32 14.03
N TYR A 418 -13.62 5.30 13.28
CA TYR A 418 -12.87 4.77 12.15
C TYR A 418 -12.60 5.83 11.06
N ALA A 419 -13.59 6.64 10.72
CA ALA A 419 -13.44 7.71 9.73
C ALA A 419 -12.35 8.71 10.14
N ASP A 420 -12.38 9.18 11.39
CA ASP A 420 -11.39 10.13 11.90
C ASP A 420 -10.01 9.48 11.98
N TRP A 421 -9.92 8.23 12.42
CA TRP A 421 -8.67 7.47 12.38
C TRP A 421 -8.07 7.37 10.97
N THR A 422 -8.88 7.10 9.93
CA THR A 422 -8.38 7.02 8.54
C THR A 422 -7.82 8.34 7.99
N LEU A 423 -8.03 9.47 8.67
CA LEU A 423 -7.40 10.76 8.35
C LEU A 423 -6.21 11.14 9.24
N THR A 424 -5.81 10.25 10.15
CA THR A 424 -4.55 10.39 10.90
C THR A 424 -3.39 9.78 10.14
N ARG A 425 -2.16 10.32 10.32
CA ARG A 425 -0.94 9.73 9.73
C ARG A 425 -0.66 8.29 10.22
N HIS A 426 -1.30 7.86 11.31
CA HIS A 426 -1.25 6.48 11.82
C HIS A 426 -1.87 5.47 10.85
N ALA A 427 -2.99 5.79 10.19
CA ALA A 427 -3.61 4.95 9.17
C ALA A 427 -2.73 4.79 7.90
N CYS A 428 -1.85 5.76 7.65
CA CYS A 428 -0.88 5.74 6.55
C CYS A 428 0.51 5.23 6.96
N ALA A 429 0.69 4.70 8.18
CA ALA A 429 2.02 4.38 8.72
C ALA A 429 2.72 3.22 8.00
N TRP A 430 2.00 2.24 7.46
CA TRP A 430 2.61 1.19 6.64
C TRP A 430 3.17 1.75 5.33
N GLN A 431 2.43 2.66 4.71
CA GLN A 431 2.78 3.32 3.46
C GLN A 431 4.01 4.22 3.62
N THR A 432 4.38 4.70 4.82
CA THR A 432 5.68 5.38 4.99
C THR A 432 6.84 4.39 4.95
N LEU A 433 6.68 3.15 5.43
CA LEU A 433 7.75 2.14 5.34
C LEU A 433 7.97 1.67 3.90
N VAL A 434 6.87 1.35 3.18
CA VAL A 434 6.89 0.96 1.76
C VAL A 434 7.45 2.07 0.85
N ARG A 435 7.37 3.34 1.28
CA ARG A 435 7.99 4.48 0.57
C ARG A 435 9.47 4.70 0.90
N LEU A 436 10.02 3.98 1.87
CA LEU A 436 11.42 4.07 2.29
C LEU A 436 12.20 2.75 2.10
N GLY A 437 11.56 1.67 1.63
CA GLY A 437 12.17 0.34 1.58
C GLY A 437 12.46 -0.24 2.97
N LYS A 438 11.62 0.12 3.96
CA LYS A 438 11.81 -0.16 5.39
C LYS A 438 10.76 -1.11 5.96
N GLU A 439 9.87 -1.64 5.13
CA GLU A 439 8.76 -2.53 5.53
C GLU A 439 9.20 -3.91 6.05
N ASN A 440 10.51 -4.19 5.98
CA ASN A 440 11.15 -5.40 6.53
C ASN A 440 12.18 -5.08 7.65
N ASP A 441 12.37 -3.82 8.04
CA ASP A 441 13.31 -3.40 9.10
C ASP A 441 12.57 -3.44 10.47
N PRO A 442 12.89 -4.38 11.39
CA PRO A 442 12.14 -4.53 12.64
C PRO A 442 12.19 -3.28 13.53
N ASN A 443 13.24 -2.47 13.42
CA ASN A 443 13.38 -1.20 14.16
C ASN A 443 12.32 -0.18 13.72
N CYS A 444 11.89 -0.25 12.45
CA CYS A 444 10.86 0.58 11.87
C CYS A 444 9.47 -0.07 12.01
N VAL A 445 9.35 -1.37 11.68
CA VAL A 445 8.08 -2.12 11.75
C VAL A 445 7.46 -2.02 13.14
N ARG A 446 8.24 -2.09 14.22
CA ARG A 446 7.74 -2.00 15.61
C ARG A 446 6.84 -0.80 15.92
N CYS A 447 7.00 0.32 15.20
CA CYS A 447 6.21 1.56 15.39
C CYS A 447 5.17 1.82 14.29
N HIS A 448 5.02 0.91 13.31
CA HIS A 448 4.27 1.14 12.07
C HIS A 448 3.27 0.01 11.74
N VAL A 449 3.04 -0.92 12.67
CA VAL A 449 2.06 -2.03 12.60
C VAL A 449 1.45 -2.28 13.99
N VAL A 450 0.37 -3.05 14.04
CA VAL A 450 -0.23 -3.50 15.31
C VAL A 450 0.51 -4.72 15.87
N GLY A 451 0.88 -4.69 17.15
CA GLY A 451 1.33 -5.87 17.89
C GLY A 451 2.66 -6.49 17.45
N HIS A 452 3.60 -5.73 16.88
CA HIS A 452 4.87 -6.30 16.43
C HIS A 452 5.61 -7.06 17.55
N ALA A 453 6.04 -8.30 17.25
CA ALA A 453 6.69 -9.21 18.19
C ALA A 453 5.86 -9.60 19.43
N GLN A 454 4.54 -9.39 19.39
CA GLN A 454 3.59 -9.79 20.45
C GLN A 454 2.73 -10.98 19.99
N PRO A 455 2.19 -11.80 20.92
CA PRO A 455 1.22 -12.85 20.58
C PRO A 455 0.05 -12.30 19.76
N GLY A 456 -0.34 -13.02 18.71
CA GLY A 456 -1.42 -12.64 17.78
C GLY A 456 -1.17 -11.38 16.93
N GLY A 457 -0.04 -10.70 17.07
CA GLY A 457 0.24 -9.44 16.38
C GLY A 457 0.87 -9.60 14.99
N PHE A 458 1.28 -8.47 14.39
CA PHE A 458 1.77 -8.45 13.02
C PHE A 458 3.06 -9.29 12.83
N THR A 459 3.02 -10.21 11.86
CA THR A 459 4.15 -11.09 11.50
C THR A 459 4.63 -10.93 10.05
N SER A 460 3.79 -10.50 9.11
CA SER A 460 4.15 -10.13 7.74
C SER A 460 2.93 -9.51 7.01
N PRO A 461 3.12 -8.72 5.94
CA PRO A 461 1.99 -8.23 5.15
C PRO A 461 1.23 -9.35 4.41
N THR A 462 1.82 -10.55 4.32
CA THR A 462 1.20 -11.73 3.68
C THR A 462 0.40 -12.61 4.63
N ARG A 463 0.74 -12.66 5.92
CA ARG A 463 0.05 -13.46 6.95
C ARG A 463 -0.95 -12.64 7.75
N THR A 464 -0.58 -11.40 8.09
CA THR A 464 -1.34 -10.49 8.95
C THR A 464 -1.56 -9.14 8.25
N PRO A 465 -2.14 -9.09 7.02
CA PRO A 465 -2.37 -7.83 6.31
C PRO A 465 -3.29 -6.87 7.08
N HIS A 466 -4.27 -7.42 7.81
CA HIS A 466 -5.22 -6.65 8.61
C HIS A 466 -4.59 -5.98 9.85
N LEU A 467 -3.29 -6.18 10.13
CA LEU A 467 -2.54 -5.54 11.21
C LEU A 467 -1.49 -4.54 10.71
N THR A 468 -1.48 -4.19 9.41
CA THR A 468 -0.60 -3.14 8.87
C THR A 468 -1.04 -1.74 9.32
N ALA A 469 -0.09 -0.81 9.45
CA ALA A 469 -0.28 0.56 9.94
C ALA A 469 -0.64 0.63 11.44
N VAL A 470 -0.71 1.84 12.00
CA VAL A 470 -0.99 2.05 13.42
C VAL A 470 -2.50 2.24 13.59
N GLN A 471 -3.16 1.23 14.14
CA GLN A 471 -4.62 1.13 14.19
C GLN A 471 -5.19 1.33 15.61
N CYS A 472 -6.50 1.16 15.77
CA CYS A 472 -7.24 1.29 17.03
C CYS A 472 -6.54 0.58 18.21
N GLU A 473 -6.15 -0.69 18.04
CA GLU A 473 -5.60 -1.53 19.10
C GLU A 473 -4.19 -1.12 19.56
N ALA A 474 -3.46 -0.34 18.77
CA ALA A 474 -2.16 0.22 19.18
C ALA A 474 -2.29 1.32 20.25
N CYS A 475 -3.48 1.91 20.40
CA CYS A 475 -3.80 2.92 21.42
C CYS A 475 -4.82 2.40 22.45
N HIS A 476 -5.79 1.58 22.01
CA HIS A 476 -6.88 1.07 22.83
C HIS A 476 -6.62 -0.33 23.41
N GLY A 477 -5.44 -0.92 23.19
CA GLY A 477 -5.09 -2.27 23.65
C GLY A 477 -5.67 -3.39 22.78
N GLN A 478 -5.22 -4.62 23.01
CA GLN A 478 -5.66 -5.83 22.31
C GLN A 478 -7.19 -5.97 22.37
N ASN A 479 -7.86 -6.21 21.24
CA ASN A 479 -9.32 -6.31 21.10
C ASN A 479 -10.12 -5.01 21.37
N GLY A 480 -9.54 -3.97 22.00
CA GLY A 480 -10.09 -2.61 22.17
C GLY A 480 -11.41 -2.44 22.95
N CYS A 481 -12.24 -3.47 23.10
CA CYS A 481 -13.64 -3.35 23.52
C CYS A 481 -13.91 -3.97 24.89
N LYS A 482 -14.08 -3.11 25.91
CA LYS A 482 -14.35 -3.50 27.31
C LYS A 482 -15.61 -4.34 27.52
N ALA A 483 -16.57 -4.32 26.59
CA ALA A 483 -17.82 -5.08 26.70
C ALA A 483 -17.64 -6.60 26.51
N PHE A 484 -16.50 -7.05 25.97
CA PHE A 484 -16.23 -8.45 25.64
C PHE A 484 -14.96 -8.99 26.34
N LEU A 485 -14.58 -8.38 27.47
CA LEU A 485 -13.32 -8.69 28.16
C LEU A 485 -13.53 -8.88 29.66
N THR A 486 -13.14 -10.06 30.15
CA THR A 486 -12.82 -10.26 31.56
C THR A 486 -11.61 -9.39 31.95
N PRO A 487 -11.67 -8.64 33.06
CA PRO A 487 -10.51 -7.88 33.53
C PRO A 487 -9.33 -8.81 33.85
N GLN A 488 -8.19 -8.57 33.20
CA GLN A 488 -6.94 -9.28 33.45
C GLN A 488 -5.98 -8.42 34.30
N PRO A 489 -5.21 -9.00 35.25
CA PRO A 489 -4.20 -8.26 35.99
C PRO A 489 -3.10 -7.72 35.07
N SER A 490 -2.92 -6.40 35.01
CA SER A 490 -1.86 -5.77 34.21
C SER A 490 -0.60 -5.52 35.02
N THR A 491 0.56 -5.94 34.51
CA THR A 491 1.85 -5.41 34.97
C THR A 491 2.14 -4.08 34.27
N PRO A 492 3.11 -3.26 34.74
CA PRO A 492 3.53 -2.05 34.00
C PRO A 492 3.96 -2.35 32.56
N ALA A 493 4.54 -3.53 32.31
CA ALA A 493 4.96 -3.96 30.97
C ALA A 493 3.78 -4.36 30.06
N THR A 494 2.67 -4.90 30.60
CA THR A 494 1.47 -5.26 29.83
C THR A 494 0.37 -4.19 29.87
N GLN A 495 0.56 -3.08 30.59
CA GLN A 495 -0.45 -2.03 30.76
C GLN A 495 -0.92 -1.39 29.45
N HIS A 496 -0.06 -1.30 28.44
CA HIS A 496 -0.42 -0.79 27.11
C HIS A 496 -1.29 -1.77 26.30
N LEU A 497 -1.26 -3.07 26.64
CA LEU A 497 -2.11 -4.10 26.01
C LEU A 497 -3.52 -4.13 26.60
N THR A 498 -3.71 -3.69 27.85
CA THR A 498 -5.02 -3.80 28.52
C THR A 498 -6.01 -2.73 28.08
N PRO A 499 -7.20 -3.10 27.58
CA PRO A 499 -8.03 -2.13 26.86
C PRO A 499 -8.57 -0.96 27.65
N SER A 500 -8.39 0.23 27.07
CA SER A 500 -8.69 1.50 27.73
C SER A 500 -9.54 2.43 26.89
N SER A 501 -10.56 3.01 27.54
CA SER A 501 -11.32 4.16 27.06
C SER A 501 -10.65 5.50 27.38
N LYS A 502 -9.52 5.49 28.10
CA LYS A 502 -8.68 6.65 28.41
C LYS A 502 -7.25 6.38 27.93
N ILE A 503 -6.86 7.01 26.82
CA ILE A 503 -5.49 6.98 26.31
C ILE A 503 -4.55 7.68 27.29
N ARG A 504 -3.42 7.04 27.60
CA ARG A 504 -2.38 7.48 28.54
C ARG A 504 -1.14 7.96 27.74
N PRO A 505 -0.23 8.75 28.34
CA PRO A 505 1.04 9.09 27.71
C PRO A 505 1.86 7.86 27.30
N LEU A 506 1.86 6.81 28.13
CA LEU A 506 2.57 5.55 27.88
C LEU A 506 2.20 4.91 26.54
N ASP A 507 0.92 4.96 26.16
CA ASP A 507 0.39 4.34 24.94
C ASP A 507 0.97 5.04 23.69
N CYS A 508 1.34 6.31 23.79
CA CYS A 508 2.02 7.05 22.73
C CYS A 508 3.54 6.84 22.75
N THR A 509 4.17 6.82 23.94
CA THR A 509 5.63 6.81 24.08
C THR A 509 6.30 5.47 23.73
N LEU A 510 5.52 4.42 23.42
CA LEU A 510 6.03 3.21 22.75
C LEU A 510 6.70 3.53 21.40
N CYS A 511 6.18 4.55 20.70
CA CYS A 511 6.64 5.00 19.39
C CYS A 511 7.17 6.44 19.41
N HIS A 512 6.61 7.30 20.27
CA HIS A 512 6.97 8.71 20.41
C HIS A 512 7.88 8.94 21.63
N ASP A 513 9.10 8.41 21.55
CA ASP A 513 10.20 8.71 22.49
C ASP A 513 11.07 9.89 22.00
N ASP A 514 12.05 10.33 22.79
CA ASP A 514 12.94 11.45 22.43
C ASP A 514 13.89 11.13 21.24
N VAL A 515 14.03 9.87 20.85
CA VAL A 515 14.87 9.43 19.72
C VAL A 515 14.08 9.49 18.40
N HIS A 516 12.83 9.03 18.40
CA HIS A 516 11.98 8.91 17.22
C HIS A 516 11.05 10.12 17.05
N SER A 517 10.75 10.84 18.12
CA SER A 517 9.86 12.00 18.12
C SER A 517 10.26 13.08 19.15
N PRO A 518 11.44 13.72 19.01
CA PRO A 518 12.01 14.68 19.98
C PRO A 518 11.18 15.95 20.23
N ARG A 519 10.09 16.18 19.47
CA ARG A 519 9.13 17.27 19.70
C ARG A 519 7.75 16.77 20.17
N PHE A 520 7.61 15.49 20.50
CA PHE A 520 6.37 14.91 21.00
C PHE A 520 5.89 15.61 22.27
N ASP A 521 4.67 16.12 22.23
CA ASP A 521 3.98 16.68 23.38
C ASP A 521 2.59 16.04 23.49
N PHE A 522 2.34 15.30 24.57
CA PHE A 522 1.15 14.45 24.67
C PHE A 522 -0.16 15.23 24.49
N PRO A 523 -0.41 16.39 25.15
CA PRO A 523 -1.58 17.22 24.87
C PRO A 523 -1.68 17.64 23.40
N SER A 524 -0.62 18.24 22.86
CA SER A 524 -0.62 18.83 21.50
C SER A 524 -0.68 17.80 20.38
N TYR A 525 -0.22 16.57 20.62
CA TYR A 525 -0.30 15.46 19.67
C TYR A 525 -1.63 14.72 19.80
N ARG A 526 -2.11 14.44 21.03
CA ARG A 526 -3.40 13.79 21.27
C ARG A 526 -4.56 14.57 20.64
N ALA A 527 -4.52 15.91 20.70
CA ALA A 527 -5.50 16.77 20.06
C ALA A 527 -5.64 16.57 18.53
N ARG A 528 -4.64 16.00 17.85
CA ARG A 528 -4.63 15.77 16.39
C ARG A 528 -5.21 14.42 15.97
N ILE A 529 -5.54 13.56 16.94
CA ILE A 529 -6.00 12.17 16.72
C ILE A 529 -7.30 11.86 17.48
N LEU A 530 -8.03 12.91 17.89
CA LEU A 530 -9.35 12.76 18.50
C LEU A 530 -10.38 12.28 17.46
N HIS A 531 -11.40 11.59 17.94
CA HIS A 531 -12.47 11.00 17.12
C HIS A 531 -13.74 11.86 17.17
N ASP A 532 -13.56 13.16 16.88
CA ASP A 532 -14.59 14.21 16.94
C ASP A 532 -14.69 15.04 15.65
N GLN A 533 -13.89 14.75 14.62
CA GLN A 533 -13.78 15.58 13.40
C GLN A 533 -14.79 15.21 12.31
N ARG A 534 -15.34 13.98 12.32
CA ARG A 534 -16.14 13.43 11.21
C ARG A 534 -17.34 14.30 10.84
N ALA A 535 -17.98 14.92 11.82
CA ALA A 535 -19.16 15.77 11.59
C ALA A 535 -18.84 16.98 10.69
N GLU A 536 -17.67 17.60 10.87
CA GLU A 536 -17.20 18.70 10.03
C GLU A 536 -16.68 18.20 8.68
N LEU A 537 -15.94 17.08 8.68
CA LEU A 537 -15.41 16.47 7.46
C LEU A 537 -16.52 16.06 6.48
N LEU A 538 -17.66 15.56 6.97
CA LEU A 538 -18.80 15.16 6.12
C LEU A 538 -19.52 16.34 5.46
N LYS A 539 -19.32 17.59 5.92
CA LYS A 539 -19.81 18.80 5.23
C LYS A 539 -19.04 19.09 3.94
N LEU A 540 -17.84 18.52 3.79
CA LEU A 540 -16.97 18.75 2.64
C LEU A 540 -17.40 17.91 1.42
N PRO A 541 -17.29 18.46 0.19
CA PRO A 541 -17.51 17.72 -1.05
C PRO A 541 -16.68 16.42 -1.09
N ARG A 542 -17.27 15.34 -1.61
CA ARG A 542 -16.61 14.02 -1.65
C ARG A 542 -15.23 14.07 -2.31
N ALA A 543 -15.10 14.78 -3.43
CA ALA A 543 -13.83 14.93 -4.13
C ALA A 543 -12.73 15.59 -3.27
N GLU A 544 -13.09 16.52 -2.38
CA GLU A 544 -12.15 17.13 -1.43
C GLU A 544 -11.75 16.15 -0.32
N ARG A 545 -12.71 15.39 0.24
CA ARG A 545 -12.44 14.30 1.19
C ARG A 545 -11.47 13.26 0.61
N GLU A 546 -11.71 12.84 -0.64
CA GLU A 546 -10.80 11.95 -1.38
C GLU A 546 -9.43 12.59 -1.65
N GLN A 547 -9.37 13.91 -1.88
CA GLN A 547 -8.09 14.61 -2.07
C GLN A 547 -7.29 14.70 -0.76
N ARG A 548 -7.94 15.00 0.38
CA ARG A 548 -7.32 15.01 1.71
C ARG A 548 -6.73 13.64 2.05
N LEU A 549 -7.50 12.56 1.87
CA LEU A 549 -7.03 11.19 2.12
C LEU A 549 -5.84 10.78 1.22
N ARG A 550 -5.90 11.12 -0.08
CA ARG A 550 -4.78 10.88 -1.02
C ARG A 550 -3.51 11.62 -0.59
N ARG A 551 -3.60 12.91 -0.27
CA ARG A 551 -2.46 13.74 0.18
C ARG A 551 -1.82 13.19 1.46
N LEU A 552 -2.64 12.80 2.44
CA LEU A 552 -2.18 12.25 3.71
C LEU A 552 -1.30 11.01 3.52
N CYS A 553 -1.77 9.99 2.79
CA CYS A 553 -1.01 8.77 2.57
C CYS A 553 0.13 8.92 1.55
N ALA A 554 0.02 9.85 0.60
CA ALA A 554 1.15 10.32 -0.21
C ALA A 554 2.21 11.08 0.61
N GLY A 555 1.93 11.40 1.88
CA GLY A 555 2.84 12.13 2.76
C GLY A 555 3.10 13.55 2.27
N ASP A 556 2.04 14.25 1.88
CA ASP A 556 2.09 15.67 1.51
C ASP A 556 2.79 16.51 2.60
N ARG A 557 3.31 17.66 2.20
CA ARG A 557 4.21 18.53 2.96
C ARG A 557 3.47 19.33 4.06
N ASP A 558 2.73 18.62 4.91
CA ASP A 558 2.24 19.15 6.18
C ASP A 558 3.41 19.73 6.98
N GLN A 559 3.13 20.79 7.72
CA GLN A 559 4.17 21.64 8.28
C GLN A 559 4.84 20.93 9.46
N LEU A 560 6.13 20.61 9.28
CA LEU A 560 6.95 19.97 10.31
C LEU A 560 7.18 20.89 11.53
N PHE A 561 6.95 22.18 11.33
CA PHE A 561 7.08 23.25 12.30
C PHE A 561 5.76 23.99 12.46
N ASP A 562 5.60 24.74 13.55
CA ASP A 562 4.42 25.57 13.78
C ASP A 562 4.27 26.66 12.68
N PRO A 563 3.10 26.80 12.02
CA PRO A 563 2.83 27.89 11.09
C PRO A 563 3.09 29.30 11.63
N ASN A 564 2.89 29.50 12.94
CA ASN A 564 2.66 30.81 13.53
C ASN A 564 3.88 31.39 14.25
N THR A 565 4.78 30.55 14.79
CA THR A 565 6.04 30.99 15.39
C THR A 565 6.91 31.70 14.33
N PRO A 566 7.33 32.95 14.54
CA PRO A 566 8.16 33.68 13.58
C PRO A 566 9.58 33.15 13.43
N TYR A 567 10.09 33.30 12.21
CA TYR A 567 11.50 33.13 11.86
C TYR A 567 12.32 34.36 12.31
N ILE A 568 13.59 34.17 12.67
CA ILE A 568 14.50 35.21 13.19
C ILE A 568 15.84 35.31 12.43
N GLY A 569 16.16 34.35 11.56
CA GLY A 569 17.28 34.36 10.65
C GLY A 569 18.61 33.85 11.22
N PRO A 570 19.53 33.39 10.36
CA PRO A 570 20.78 32.77 10.78
C PRO A 570 21.69 33.74 11.55
N ALA A 571 21.61 35.06 11.27
CA ALA A 571 22.38 36.08 11.98
C ALA A 571 21.92 36.27 13.45
N ALA A 572 20.65 36.01 13.77
CA ALA A 572 20.18 35.98 15.15
C ALA A 572 20.68 34.72 15.87
N CYS A 573 20.57 33.55 15.21
CA CYS A 573 21.10 32.29 15.73
C CYS A 573 22.62 32.36 15.99
N GLY A 574 23.39 32.94 15.07
CA GLY A 574 24.85 33.04 15.13
C GLY A 574 25.42 33.82 16.32
N LYS A 575 24.61 34.68 16.98
CA LYS A 575 25.00 35.34 18.24
C LYS A 575 25.20 34.35 19.38
N CYS A 576 24.40 33.28 19.42
CA CYS A 576 24.51 32.22 20.43
C CYS A 576 25.23 30.98 19.88
N HIS A 577 25.14 30.72 18.57
CA HIS A 577 25.65 29.55 17.87
C HIS A 577 26.70 29.90 16.79
N PRO A 578 27.86 30.47 17.17
CA PRO A 578 28.87 30.93 16.21
C PRO A 578 29.55 29.77 15.48
N THR A 579 29.65 28.58 16.07
CA THR A 579 30.26 27.39 15.45
C THR A 579 29.39 26.89 14.30
N GLU A 580 28.10 26.69 14.55
CA GLU A 580 27.11 26.22 13.59
C GLU A 580 26.87 27.25 12.47
N TYR A 581 26.78 28.53 12.83
CA TYR A 581 26.65 29.62 11.87
C TYR A 581 27.84 29.67 10.90
N ASN A 582 29.08 29.65 11.41
CA ASN A 582 30.28 29.70 10.57
C ASN A 582 30.44 28.45 9.69
N ALA A 583 29.98 27.28 10.16
CA ALA A 583 30.01 26.05 9.36
C ALA A 583 28.98 26.04 8.20
N LEU A 584 27.87 26.76 8.32
CA LEU A 584 26.76 26.70 7.35
C LEU A 584 26.65 27.92 6.43
N LYS A 585 27.08 29.12 6.87
CA LYS A 585 26.87 30.41 6.17
C LYS A 585 27.37 30.46 4.73
N ASP A 586 28.38 29.64 4.39
CA ASP A 586 29.00 29.59 3.06
C ASP A 586 28.62 28.36 2.23
N GLY A 587 27.81 27.45 2.77
CA GLY A 587 27.45 26.19 2.14
C GLY A 587 26.40 26.30 1.02
N PHE A 588 26.19 25.20 0.29
CA PHE A 588 25.21 25.11 -0.80
C PHE A 588 23.78 25.47 -0.39
N HIS A 589 23.38 25.19 0.86
CA HIS A 589 22.06 25.58 1.37
C HIS A 589 21.94 27.09 1.56
N ALA A 590 22.91 27.76 2.19
CA ALA A 590 22.92 29.22 2.30
C ALA A 590 22.94 29.91 0.91
N LYS A 591 23.60 29.30 -0.07
CA LYS A 591 23.67 29.76 -1.47
C LYS A 591 22.55 29.20 -2.37
N ALA A 592 21.52 28.55 -1.81
CA ALA A 592 20.49 27.87 -2.60
C ALA A 592 19.71 28.82 -3.53
N LEU A 593 19.51 30.08 -3.14
CA LEU A 593 18.81 31.07 -3.98
C LEU A 593 19.61 31.42 -5.26
N ASP A 594 20.94 31.30 -5.23
CA ASP A 594 21.79 31.59 -6.39
C ASP A 594 21.56 30.62 -7.55
N SER A 595 21.19 29.37 -7.26
CA SER A 595 20.91 28.36 -8.30
C SER A 595 19.63 28.65 -9.09
N LEU A 596 18.81 29.63 -8.67
CA LEU A 596 17.60 30.06 -9.37
C LEU A 596 17.82 31.27 -10.27
N LYS A 597 18.99 31.93 -10.20
CA LYS A 597 19.35 33.13 -10.98
C LYS A 597 19.60 32.85 -12.47
N LYS A 598 19.61 31.58 -12.89
CA LYS A 598 19.72 31.14 -14.29
C LYS A 598 18.69 30.03 -14.55
N PRO A 599 18.20 29.86 -15.79
CA PRO A 599 17.38 28.71 -16.15
C PRO A 599 18.11 27.39 -15.89
N ALA A 600 17.40 26.36 -15.43
CA ALA A 600 17.99 25.02 -15.32
C ALA A 600 18.15 24.37 -16.71
N PRO A 601 19.15 23.49 -16.92
CA PRO A 601 19.36 22.81 -18.19
C PRO A 601 18.12 22.05 -18.67
N ASP A 602 17.84 22.12 -19.98
CA ASP A 602 16.81 21.31 -20.61
C ASP A 602 17.39 19.95 -21.01
N ASN A 603 17.36 18.99 -20.09
CA ASN A 603 17.78 17.61 -20.34
C ASN A 603 17.10 16.63 -19.37
N TRP A 604 17.26 15.33 -19.62
CA TRP A 604 16.52 14.31 -18.88
C TRP A 604 16.89 14.17 -17.39
N ALA A 605 18.07 14.62 -16.98
CA ALA A 605 18.49 14.61 -15.57
C ALA A 605 17.77 15.69 -14.72
N VAL A 606 17.15 16.68 -15.38
CA VAL A 606 16.34 17.71 -14.72
C VAL A 606 14.86 17.30 -14.74
N PRO A 607 14.11 17.37 -13.62
CA PRO A 607 12.66 17.14 -13.60
C PRO A 607 11.93 18.06 -14.60
N PRO A 608 10.90 17.58 -15.35
CA PRO A 608 10.26 18.36 -16.41
C PRO A 608 9.79 19.75 -15.98
N HIS A 609 9.21 19.90 -14.78
CA HIS A 609 8.74 21.19 -14.24
C HIS A 609 9.87 22.17 -13.83
N LYS A 610 11.13 21.84 -14.09
CA LYS A 610 12.30 22.69 -13.85
C LYS A 610 13.08 23.04 -15.13
N ARG A 611 12.93 22.27 -16.22
CA ARG A 611 13.71 22.45 -17.46
C ARG A 611 13.45 23.81 -18.09
N ALA A 612 14.52 24.55 -18.43
CA ALA A 612 14.48 25.92 -18.93
C ALA A 612 13.73 26.95 -18.03
N VAL A 613 13.29 26.57 -16.82
CA VAL A 613 12.58 27.48 -15.90
C VAL A 613 13.58 28.38 -15.19
N LEU A 614 13.44 29.70 -15.37
CA LEU A 614 14.09 30.69 -14.51
C LEU A 614 13.35 30.74 -13.16
N GLY A 615 13.96 30.18 -12.11
CA GLY A 615 13.26 29.96 -10.85
C GLY A 615 13.17 31.18 -9.90
N ILE A 616 13.95 32.23 -10.12
CA ILE A 616 14.14 33.32 -9.12
C ILE A 616 12.85 34.09 -8.80
N SER A 617 11.91 34.16 -9.76
CA SER A 617 10.60 34.80 -9.61
C SER A 617 9.45 33.79 -9.43
N ASN A 618 9.74 32.49 -9.28
CA ASN A 618 8.73 31.44 -9.17
C ASN A 618 8.50 31.04 -7.70
N PRO A 619 7.32 31.29 -7.10
CA PRO A 619 7.03 30.96 -5.70
C PRO A 619 7.25 29.49 -5.34
N GLN A 620 7.01 28.55 -6.27
CA GLN A 620 7.22 27.12 -5.99
C GLN A 620 8.71 26.76 -5.89
N CYS A 621 9.58 27.49 -6.60
CA CYS A 621 11.02 27.38 -6.45
C CYS A 621 11.48 28.05 -5.15
N LEU A 622 11.01 29.27 -4.86
CA LEU A 622 11.38 30.03 -3.66
C LEU A 622 11.04 29.26 -2.36
N ARG A 623 9.92 28.51 -2.33
CA ARG A 623 9.56 27.59 -1.23
C ARG A 623 10.62 26.56 -0.85
N CYS A 624 11.57 26.24 -1.73
CA CYS A 624 12.63 25.26 -1.47
C CYS A 624 14.05 25.87 -1.50
N HIS A 625 14.19 27.14 -1.86
CA HIS A 625 15.47 27.84 -2.02
C HIS A 625 15.59 29.10 -1.13
N THR A 626 14.62 29.32 -0.25
CA THR A 626 14.59 30.39 0.76
C THR A 626 14.11 29.83 2.11
N THR A 627 14.34 30.56 3.19
CA THR A 627 13.90 30.16 4.54
C THR A 627 12.52 30.73 4.84
N GLY A 628 11.56 29.88 5.21
CA GLY A 628 10.24 30.34 5.66
C GLY A 628 9.46 31.14 4.60
N PHE A 629 9.49 30.75 3.33
CA PHE A 629 8.75 31.45 2.27
C PHE A 629 7.27 31.68 2.63
N ALA A 630 6.84 32.95 2.59
CA ALA A 630 5.51 33.40 2.98
C ALA A 630 5.11 33.01 4.42
N ARG A 631 6.04 33.14 5.39
CA ARG A 631 5.81 32.92 6.83
C ARG A 631 6.12 34.15 7.66
N PRO A 632 5.57 34.25 8.90
CA PRO A 632 5.91 35.34 9.82
C PRO A 632 7.44 35.42 10.02
N GLY A 633 8.03 36.58 9.70
CA GLY A 633 9.49 36.80 9.76
C GLY A 633 10.31 36.04 8.71
N GLY A 634 9.71 35.23 7.84
CA GLY A 634 10.40 34.44 6.81
C GLY A 634 10.64 35.22 5.51
N PHE A 635 11.03 34.52 4.43
CA PHE A 635 11.23 35.15 3.13
C PHE A 635 9.90 35.69 2.55
N PRO A 636 9.82 36.98 2.17
CA PRO A 636 8.59 37.61 1.71
C PRO A 636 8.17 37.11 0.30
N PRO A 637 6.86 36.91 0.03
CA PRO A 637 6.38 36.45 -1.28
C PRO A 637 6.46 37.52 -2.38
N ASP A 638 6.62 38.78 -2.01
CA ASP A 638 6.37 39.99 -2.79
C ASP A 638 7.65 40.82 -3.08
N GLN A 639 8.84 40.25 -2.88
CA GLN A 639 10.09 40.89 -3.29
C GLN A 639 10.19 41.04 -4.82
N PRO A 640 10.48 42.24 -5.35
CA PRO A 640 10.72 42.43 -6.78
C PRO A 640 11.98 41.69 -7.23
N ALA A 641 11.98 41.18 -8.45
CA ALA A 641 13.12 40.45 -9.03
C ALA A 641 13.88 41.34 -10.05
N PRO A 642 15.21 41.53 -9.91
CA PRO A 642 16.07 41.10 -8.80
C PRO A 642 15.88 41.97 -7.54
N PRO A 643 16.01 41.39 -6.32
CA PRO A 643 15.86 42.15 -5.08
C PRO A 643 17.06 43.09 -4.87
N SER A 644 16.78 44.36 -4.55
CA SER A 644 17.79 45.40 -4.28
C SER A 644 18.59 45.14 -3.00
N THR A 645 18.01 44.45 -2.03
CA THR A 645 18.68 43.91 -0.85
C THR A 645 18.28 42.44 -0.65
N LEU A 646 19.26 41.56 -0.46
CA LEU A 646 18.98 40.16 -0.14
C LEU A 646 18.37 40.07 1.26
N SER A 647 17.27 39.33 1.38
CA SER A 647 16.66 39.03 2.69
C SER A 647 17.64 38.25 3.58
N PRO A 648 17.62 38.42 4.91
CA PRO A 648 18.28 37.50 5.85
C PRO A 648 17.81 36.04 5.70
N MET A 649 16.70 35.81 5.00
CA MET A 649 16.08 34.52 4.70
C MET A 649 16.38 34.03 3.26
N SER A 650 17.21 34.74 2.50
CA SER A 650 17.71 34.27 1.21
C SER A 650 18.55 33.00 1.41
N GLY A 651 18.23 31.95 0.66
CA GLY A 651 18.83 30.63 0.86
C GLY A 651 18.15 29.80 1.95
N VAL A 652 18.55 28.54 2.03
CA VAL A 652 18.11 27.56 3.04
C VAL A 652 19.05 27.69 4.25
N THR A 653 18.53 28.23 5.35
CA THR A 653 19.31 28.57 6.55
C THR A 653 18.92 27.69 7.74
N CYS A 654 19.47 27.96 8.93
CA CYS A 654 19.28 27.17 10.15
C CYS A 654 17.81 26.77 10.40
N GLU A 655 16.89 27.71 10.29
CA GLU A 655 15.47 27.52 10.63
C GLU A 655 14.69 26.70 9.59
N ALA A 656 15.21 26.52 8.38
CA ALA A 656 14.62 25.60 7.40
C ALA A 656 14.80 24.12 7.81
N CYS A 657 15.86 23.83 8.57
CA CYS A 657 16.13 22.50 9.13
C CYS A 657 15.63 22.35 10.58
N HIS A 658 15.81 23.39 11.40
CA HIS A 658 15.55 23.33 12.84
C HIS A 658 14.17 23.88 13.25
N GLY A 659 13.48 24.56 12.34
CA GLY A 659 12.23 25.27 12.58
C GLY A 659 12.41 26.72 13.04
N PRO A 660 11.31 27.50 13.12
CA PRO A 660 11.36 28.91 13.51
C PRO A 660 11.95 29.11 14.90
N GLY A 661 12.88 30.05 15.02
CA GLY A 661 13.74 30.21 16.19
C GLY A 661 13.20 31.14 17.27
N GLN A 662 12.16 31.96 17.02
CA GLN A 662 11.76 33.00 17.97
C GLN A 662 11.42 32.43 19.37
N ALA A 663 10.62 31.37 19.44
CA ALA A 663 10.25 30.74 20.70
C ALA A 663 11.46 30.13 21.46
N HIS A 664 12.52 29.76 20.75
CA HIS A 664 13.77 29.27 21.35
C HIS A 664 14.70 30.41 21.78
N ALA A 665 14.74 31.52 21.04
CA ALA A 665 15.53 32.70 21.41
C ALA A 665 14.96 33.43 22.63
N LEU A 666 13.64 33.44 22.80
CA LEU A 666 12.96 34.02 23.97
C LEU A 666 13.13 33.15 25.23
N ASP A 667 13.08 31.83 25.11
CA ASP A 667 13.41 30.91 26.21
C ASP A 667 14.22 29.70 25.71
N PRO A 668 15.56 29.77 25.81
CA PRO A 668 16.43 28.66 25.41
C PRO A 668 16.31 27.40 26.27
N LYS A 669 15.69 27.49 27.45
CA LYS A 669 15.44 26.36 28.36
C LYS A 669 14.11 25.66 28.07
N LYS A 670 13.13 26.36 27.49
CA LYS A 670 11.83 25.79 27.13
C LYS A 670 12.01 24.62 26.15
N PRO A 671 11.60 23.39 26.54
CA PRO A 671 11.84 22.20 25.73
C PRO A 671 11.03 22.24 24.43
N ARG A 672 11.49 21.51 23.42
CA ARG A 672 10.78 21.27 22.14
C ARG A 672 10.47 22.54 21.31
N THR A 673 11.05 23.69 21.66
CA THR A 673 10.94 24.96 20.91
C THR A 673 11.63 24.89 19.55
N ILE A 674 12.79 24.23 19.48
CA ILE A 674 13.59 24.00 18.28
C ILE A 674 13.80 22.50 18.04
N LEU A 675 13.87 22.05 16.78
CA LEU A 675 14.18 20.65 16.43
C LEU A 675 15.68 20.38 16.58
N ARG A 676 16.03 19.32 17.33
CA ARG A 676 17.41 18.83 17.49
C ARG A 676 17.54 17.47 16.80
N PHE A 677 18.68 17.21 16.16
CA PHE A 677 18.97 15.95 15.46
C PHE A 677 19.95 15.03 16.21
N SER A 678 20.74 15.56 17.13
CA SER A 678 21.66 14.78 17.95
C SER A 678 20.90 13.73 18.77
N ASN A 679 21.40 12.49 18.75
CA ASN A 679 20.81 11.32 19.44
C ASN A 679 19.40 10.94 18.98
N THR A 680 18.99 11.31 17.75
CA THR A 680 17.69 10.94 17.16
C THR A 680 17.81 9.93 16.02
N CYS A 681 16.73 9.23 15.71
CA CYS A 681 16.62 8.31 14.56
C CYS A 681 16.57 9.12 13.25
N PRO A 682 17.58 9.03 12.36
CA PRO A 682 17.68 9.90 11.19
C PRO A 682 16.49 9.76 10.22
N GLU A 683 16.00 8.54 9.98
CA GLU A 683 14.83 8.28 9.15
C GLU A 683 13.52 8.85 9.73
N CYS A 684 13.41 8.98 11.06
CA CYS A 684 12.21 9.52 11.72
C CYS A 684 12.21 11.04 11.87
N THR A 685 13.38 11.68 11.99
CA THR A 685 13.49 13.11 12.37
C THR A 685 14.17 13.98 11.30
N VAL A 686 15.30 13.54 10.76
CA VAL A 686 16.09 14.29 9.77
C VAL A 686 15.50 14.13 8.37
N LEU A 687 15.14 12.90 7.99
CA LEU A 687 14.63 12.60 6.65
C LEU A 687 13.32 13.33 6.31
N PRO A 688 12.30 13.44 7.19
CA PRO A 688 11.13 14.28 6.93
C PRO A 688 11.51 15.76 6.71
N THR A 689 12.49 16.26 7.48
CA THR A 689 13.02 17.63 7.31
C THR A 689 13.60 17.81 5.91
N CYS A 690 14.46 16.90 5.45
CA CYS A 690 15.04 16.94 4.11
C CYS A 690 13.97 16.84 3.01
N ARG A 691 12.99 15.94 3.17
CA ARG A 691 11.90 15.72 2.19
C ARG A 691 10.91 16.90 2.10
N GLN A 692 11.00 17.93 2.95
CA GLN A 692 10.30 19.20 2.72
C GLN A 692 10.74 19.90 1.42
N CYS A 693 11.97 19.63 0.94
CA CYS A 693 12.53 20.20 -0.29
C CYS A 693 13.04 19.12 -1.27
N HIS A 694 13.72 18.08 -0.75
CA HIS A 694 14.20 16.93 -1.51
C HIS A 694 13.16 15.80 -1.51
N ASP A 695 12.00 16.07 -2.10
CA ASP A 695 11.02 15.02 -2.41
C ASP A 695 11.24 14.42 -3.81
N ASP A 696 10.50 13.35 -4.09
CA ASP A 696 10.59 12.58 -5.33
C ASP A 696 10.32 13.43 -6.59
N ALA A 697 9.61 14.55 -6.48
CA ALA A 697 9.43 15.50 -7.57
C ALA A 697 10.67 16.40 -7.77
N ASN A 698 11.19 16.98 -6.69
CA ASN A 698 12.20 18.04 -6.81
C ASN A 698 13.64 17.52 -6.83
N HIS A 699 13.86 16.31 -6.30
CA HIS A 699 15.14 15.63 -6.31
C HIS A 699 14.91 14.11 -6.47
N PRO A 700 14.53 13.63 -7.68
CA PRO A 700 14.05 12.26 -7.90
C PRO A 700 15.07 11.16 -7.56
N ASP A 701 16.37 11.48 -7.52
CA ASP A 701 17.44 10.53 -7.20
C ASP A 701 18.08 10.83 -5.82
N PHE A 702 17.33 11.48 -4.91
CA PHE A 702 17.76 11.80 -3.54
C PHE A 702 18.07 10.56 -2.69
N ASP A 703 19.37 10.29 -2.49
CA ASP A 703 19.85 9.23 -1.62
C ASP A 703 20.19 9.76 -0.22
N PHE A 704 19.27 9.59 0.73
CA PHE A 704 19.43 10.08 2.11
C PHE A 704 20.69 9.55 2.82
N PRO A 705 21.06 8.25 2.75
CA PRO A 705 22.30 7.74 3.33
C PRO A 705 23.56 8.45 2.78
N SER A 706 23.59 8.77 1.48
CA SER A 706 24.75 9.43 0.85
C SER A 706 24.82 10.95 1.08
N VAL A 707 23.70 11.61 1.35
CA VAL A 707 23.67 13.06 1.64
C VAL A 707 23.78 13.39 3.14
N LEU A 708 23.28 12.53 4.03
CA LEU A 708 23.25 12.80 5.48
C LEU A 708 24.63 13.13 6.06
N PRO A 709 25.75 12.45 5.71
CA PRO A 709 27.08 12.83 6.18
C PRO A 709 27.51 14.23 5.73
N LYS A 710 27.09 14.66 4.53
CA LYS A 710 27.42 15.96 3.92
C LYS A 710 26.61 17.13 4.51
N ALA A 711 25.47 16.82 5.12
CA ALA A 711 24.61 17.78 5.80
C ALA A 711 24.97 17.99 7.29
N ARG A 712 25.92 17.22 7.84
CA ARG A 712 26.41 17.39 9.22
C ARG A 712 27.34 18.61 9.30
N HIS A 713 27.18 19.38 10.36
CA HIS A 713 28.09 20.47 10.75
C HIS A 713 28.67 20.20 12.15
N PRO A 714 29.81 20.80 12.53
CA PRO A 714 30.27 20.84 13.91
C PRO A 714 29.22 21.47 14.83
N ILE A 715 29.20 21.03 16.10
CA ILE A 715 28.34 21.58 17.15
C ILE A 715 29.24 22.22 18.21
N GLY A 716 28.95 23.45 18.57
CA GLY A 716 29.72 24.24 19.53
C GLY A 716 29.08 24.29 20.91
N LYS A 717 29.81 24.88 21.87
CA LYS A 717 29.18 25.36 23.11
C LYS A 717 28.48 26.68 22.80
N ALA A 718 27.17 26.73 22.99
CA ALA A 718 26.41 27.96 22.80
C ALA A 718 26.90 29.05 23.77
N LEU A 719 27.03 30.27 23.24
CA LEU A 719 27.23 31.48 24.05
C LEU A 719 25.91 31.81 24.78
N PRO A 720 25.95 32.39 25.98
CA PRO A 720 24.74 32.93 26.60
C PRO A 720 24.17 34.05 25.71
N PRO A 721 22.84 34.26 25.70
CA PRO A 721 22.28 35.45 25.06
C PRO A 721 22.89 36.70 25.72
N ALA A 722 23.18 37.71 24.91
CA ALA A 722 23.55 39.03 25.41
C ALA A 722 22.43 39.56 26.32
N LYS A 723 22.81 40.15 27.46
CA LYS A 723 21.89 40.83 28.38
C LYS A 723 21.41 42.15 27.79
#